data_AF-I0IA39-F1
#
_entry.id   AF-I0IA39-F1
#
_cell.length_a   1.000
_cell.length_b   1.000
_cell.length_c   1.000
_cell.angle_alpha   90.00
_cell.angle_beta   90.00
_cell.angle_gamma   90.00
#
_symmetry.space_group_name_H-M   'P 1'
#
loop_
_entity.id
_entity.type
_entity.pdbx_description
1 polymer ?
#
loop_
_entity_poly.entity_id
_entity_poly.type
_entity_poly.pdbx_seq_one_letter_code
_entity_poly.pdbx_strand_id
1 'polypeptide(L)'
;MSDPLFSACYRPRTAHHALRNAPGQPKLRYRLGTHSGFLRRMVARLSQQQSEDGRRPLAQLTTRAMDDPSLALLDAAATVADVLTFYQERIANEGFLRTATERLSVLYLARAIGYELKPGVAASTYLAFTLDDSPTAQEMVTIPAGTQVQSVPVKKGELPQTFETSTEFVARRAWNLIKPRIARPQDLSKGAKKLYLSGVDTRLQEGDYLLFVGAERSKDPGSEQWDLRRVLTVETKESDQGGYTVVTWEPGLGSDAPPSKPPKNPEIYVFRQRARRFGFNAPDWRTMPLDVKKEYAGNVTPLPKEWPGFEIKQDKKAQIELDAVYPKIVPESWLALLIPGYVELYRVVKNETVGVANFALTGQVTRLELDTTEHLSFFERRQTLVLTQAEKLTPAEEPIDAVVTGKQIEVAGLLTDLAPDQPIIVSGKIAESDKTPNAVVVFVEQVIPGAGFTTIVLKDQGLGAMQLIRSTTTIHANVVAATHGETTNEALGSGDGGRPHQRFKLKKAPLTHVSAKTPGGAASTLTVRVNGVAWEENASLYDADPFDPAYVVRIADDGTAAVLFGDGERGARLPTGQENVTAVYRFGIGQIGEVGADTLSLLKTRPLGVRGVTNPVAASGAEDPETLDAARIHAPQTVLTLDRIVSVQDFTDFANAFAGVGKAQAKAIRAGEQLLIHLTIADASGDPVQPGDALFLNLRDALDAVRDPTMTVKLASFTPLTFRLKATVQYDSRFLETDVRVALESALRTAFAFEQRDFGQPVTAAEIMEVAHSVAGVIAVDLDELAYVVAPQAAPSQKLQGLFKALQPHNTMADALLPAHTARMIDKQIWPAELLLLDATGIELSLVDVK
;
A
#
# COMPACT_ATOMS: atom_id res chain seq x y z
N MET A 1 66.18 -9.30 -3.22
CA MET A 1 67.50 -9.25 -3.89
C MET A 1 67.35 -9.80 -5.29
N SER A 2 67.90 -9.06 -6.27
CA SER A 2 68.20 -9.38 -7.68
C SER A 2 67.06 -9.76 -8.64
N ASP A 3 66.73 -8.78 -9.50
CA ASP A 3 66.18 -8.92 -10.85
C ASP A 3 67.19 -9.68 -11.77
N PRO A 4 66.72 -10.37 -12.82
CA PRO A 4 67.17 -9.94 -14.15
C PRO A 4 66.12 -10.09 -15.27
N LEU A 5 65.77 -8.94 -15.85
CA LEU A 5 65.61 -8.75 -17.29
C LEU A 5 66.96 -9.03 -17.99
N PHE A 6 67.02 -10.01 -18.90
CA PHE A 6 67.78 -10.05 -20.17
C PHE A 6 67.96 -11.50 -20.65
N SER A 7 67.10 -11.96 -21.57
CA SER A 7 67.49 -12.84 -22.69
C SER A 7 66.27 -13.05 -23.60
N ALA A 8 66.00 -12.05 -24.44
CA ALA A 8 65.12 -12.17 -25.58
C ALA A 8 65.93 -12.68 -26.78
N CYS A 9 66.03 -13.99 -26.96
CA CYS A 9 66.53 -14.62 -28.18
C CYS A 9 65.50 -15.63 -28.71
N TYR A 10 64.74 -15.17 -29.70
CA TYR A 10 64.11 -15.91 -30.80
C TYR A 10 64.01 -17.44 -30.65
N ARG A 11 63.00 -17.92 -29.90
CA ARG A 11 62.44 -19.26 -30.15
C ARG A 11 61.19 -19.10 -31.03
N PRO A 12 61.06 -19.82 -32.16
CA PRO A 12 59.79 -19.86 -32.87
C PRO A 12 58.75 -20.41 -31.89
N ARG A 13 57.70 -19.62 -31.60
CA ARG A 13 56.56 -20.05 -30.77
C ARG A 13 55.83 -21.19 -31.47
N THR A 14 56.34 -22.41 -31.34
CA THR A 14 55.66 -23.69 -31.64
C THR A 14 54.97 -24.24 -30.39
N ALA A 15 54.50 -23.37 -29.51
CA ALA A 15 53.61 -23.83 -28.45
C ALA A 15 52.22 -24.05 -29.07
N HIS A 16 51.78 -25.30 -29.10
CA HIS A 16 50.35 -25.60 -29.05
C HIS A 16 49.82 -24.81 -27.86
N HIS A 17 49.07 -23.73 -28.10
CA HIS A 17 48.28 -23.13 -27.03
C HIS A 17 47.27 -24.22 -26.65
N ALA A 18 47.54 -24.95 -25.58
CA ALA A 18 46.50 -25.74 -24.95
C ALA A 18 45.33 -24.77 -24.73
N LEU A 19 44.18 -25.07 -25.32
CA LEU A 19 42.95 -24.29 -25.19
C LEU A 19 42.53 -24.33 -23.71
N ARG A 20 43.15 -23.49 -22.88
CA ARG A 20 42.84 -23.34 -21.46
C ARG A 20 41.92 -22.13 -21.33
N ASN A 21 40.67 -22.42 -21.03
CA ASN A 21 39.69 -21.43 -20.63
C ASN A 21 39.58 -21.48 -19.10
N ALA A 22 39.77 -20.34 -18.43
CA ALA A 22 39.52 -20.26 -17.00
C ALA A 22 38.00 -20.42 -16.73
N PRO A 23 37.60 -20.98 -15.57
CA PRO A 23 36.20 -20.97 -15.16
C PRO A 23 35.65 -19.54 -15.12
N GLY A 24 34.35 -19.37 -15.40
CA GLY A 24 33.68 -18.06 -15.31
C GLY A 24 33.94 -17.07 -16.45
N GLN A 25 34.68 -17.44 -17.50
CA GLN A 25 34.94 -16.55 -18.65
C GLN A 25 33.69 -16.35 -19.53
N PRO A 26 33.24 -15.12 -19.83
CA PRO A 26 31.99 -14.86 -20.59
C PRO A 26 32.07 -15.31 -22.05
N LYS A 27 33.27 -15.65 -22.53
CA LYS A 27 33.51 -16.22 -23.85
C LYS A 27 34.58 -17.29 -23.76
N LEU A 28 34.38 -18.41 -24.48
CA LEU A 28 35.39 -19.41 -24.73
C LEU A 28 36.33 -18.96 -25.84
N ARG A 29 37.64 -19.05 -25.56
CA ARG A 29 38.70 -18.99 -26.56
C ARG A 29 38.86 -20.39 -27.13
N TYR A 30 38.42 -20.57 -28.37
CA TYR A 30 38.45 -21.86 -29.06
C TYR A 30 39.15 -21.77 -30.44
N ARG A 31 39.52 -20.56 -30.89
CA ARG A 31 40.31 -20.39 -32.11
C ARG A 31 41.69 -21.02 -32.02
N LEU A 32 42.07 -21.79 -33.05
CA LEU A 32 43.38 -22.41 -33.22
C LEU A 32 44.45 -21.42 -33.74
N GLY A 33 44.01 -20.33 -34.38
CA GLY A 33 44.88 -19.30 -34.95
C GLY A 33 44.09 -18.19 -35.66
N THR A 34 44.82 -17.26 -36.24
CA THR A 34 44.32 -16.20 -37.14
C THR A 34 44.93 -16.39 -38.52
N HIS A 35 44.37 -15.76 -39.55
CA HIS A 35 44.95 -15.75 -40.90
C HIS A 35 46.47 -15.48 -40.87
N SER A 36 46.88 -14.39 -40.22
CA SER A 36 48.31 -14.01 -40.12
C SER A 36 49.17 -15.04 -39.40
N GLY A 37 48.61 -15.73 -38.39
CA GLY A 37 49.28 -16.81 -37.67
C GLY A 37 49.45 -18.07 -38.52
N PHE A 38 48.41 -18.45 -39.27
CA PHE A 38 48.45 -19.60 -40.17
C PHE A 38 49.40 -19.37 -41.34
N LEU A 39 49.28 -18.23 -42.04
CA LEU A 39 50.14 -17.88 -43.17
C LEU A 39 51.62 -17.86 -42.74
N ARG A 40 51.93 -17.18 -41.63
CA ARG A 40 53.31 -17.14 -41.10
C ARG A 40 53.86 -18.54 -40.81
N ARG A 41 53.05 -19.45 -40.26
CA ARG A 41 53.47 -20.84 -39.98
C ARG A 41 53.66 -21.66 -41.25
N MET A 42 52.75 -21.54 -42.21
CA MET A 42 52.84 -22.23 -43.50
C MET A 42 54.08 -21.78 -44.27
N VAL A 43 54.32 -20.46 -44.37
CA VAL A 43 55.51 -19.88 -45.00
C VAL A 43 56.80 -20.33 -44.29
N ALA A 44 56.82 -20.34 -42.96
CA ALA A 44 57.99 -20.78 -42.20
C ALA A 44 58.32 -22.27 -42.40
N ARG A 45 57.30 -23.12 -42.60
CA ARG A 45 57.48 -24.56 -42.82
C ARG A 45 57.66 -24.95 -44.29
N LEU A 46 57.37 -24.06 -45.23
CA LEU A 46 57.35 -24.35 -46.67
C LEU A 46 58.62 -25.06 -47.16
N SER A 47 59.79 -24.50 -46.87
CA SER A 47 61.10 -25.07 -47.26
C SER A 47 61.60 -26.21 -46.36
N GLN A 48 60.87 -26.49 -45.27
CA GLN A 48 61.21 -27.53 -44.28
C GLN A 48 60.40 -28.81 -44.48
N GLN A 49 59.39 -28.80 -45.37
CA GLN A 49 58.56 -29.98 -45.65
C GLN A 49 59.40 -31.12 -46.22
N GLN A 50 59.17 -32.31 -45.69
CA GLN A 50 59.89 -33.54 -46.03
C GLN A 50 58.89 -34.58 -46.51
N SER A 51 59.16 -35.21 -47.65
CA SER A 51 58.38 -36.36 -48.15
C SER A 51 58.66 -37.60 -47.29
N GLU A 52 57.84 -38.64 -47.41
CA GLU A 52 58.02 -39.92 -46.72
C GLU A 52 59.43 -40.53 -46.96
N ASP A 53 59.96 -40.37 -48.17
CA ASP A 53 61.32 -40.84 -48.54
C ASP A 53 62.46 -39.92 -48.02
N GLY A 54 62.16 -38.95 -47.16
CA GLY A 54 63.15 -38.08 -46.55
C GLY A 54 63.63 -36.90 -47.41
N ARG A 55 63.17 -36.75 -48.66
CA ARG A 55 63.53 -35.63 -49.55
C ARG A 55 62.78 -34.35 -49.17
N ARG A 56 63.38 -33.18 -49.45
CA ARG A 56 62.76 -31.86 -49.23
C ARG A 56 62.51 -31.14 -50.56
N PRO A 57 61.45 -31.51 -51.30
CA PRO A 57 61.22 -31.01 -52.66
C PRO A 57 61.00 -29.49 -52.73
N LEU A 58 60.54 -28.87 -51.63
CA LEU A 58 60.27 -27.44 -51.54
C LEU A 58 61.41 -26.63 -50.93
N ALA A 59 62.58 -27.24 -50.64
CA ALA A 59 63.69 -26.57 -49.96
C ALA A 59 64.21 -25.34 -50.73
N GLN A 60 64.11 -25.34 -52.06
CA GLN A 60 64.55 -24.24 -52.92
C GLN A 60 63.51 -23.12 -53.05
N LEU A 61 62.28 -23.30 -52.55
CA LEU A 61 61.21 -22.30 -52.62
C LEU A 61 61.37 -21.26 -51.49
N THR A 62 62.24 -20.27 -51.72
CA THR A 62 62.63 -19.25 -50.72
C THR A 62 61.88 -17.93 -50.84
N THR A 63 61.04 -17.75 -51.87
CA THR A 63 60.27 -16.53 -52.12
C THR A 63 59.42 -16.10 -50.92
N ARG A 64 59.34 -14.79 -50.69
CA ARG A 64 58.51 -14.15 -49.66
C ARG A 64 57.61 -13.05 -50.24
N ALA A 65 57.55 -12.95 -51.57
CA ALA A 65 56.79 -11.95 -52.27
C ALA A 65 55.30 -12.35 -52.28
N MET A 66 54.43 -11.43 -51.90
CA MET A 66 52.98 -11.70 -51.75
C MET A 66 52.26 -11.88 -53.10
N ASP A 67 52.90 -11.50 -54.19
CA ASP A 67 52.47 -11.69 -55.58
C ASP A 67 52.92 -13.03 -56.19
N ASP A 68 53.68 -13.86 -55.44
CA ASP A 68 54.05 -15.20 -55.88
C ASP A 68 52.85 -16.17 -55.80
N PRO A 69 52.52 -16.92 -56.87
CA PRO A 69 51.40 -17.86 -56.87
C PRO A 69 51.45 -18.91 -55.76
N SER A 70 52.64 -19.32 -55.33
CA SER A 70 52.82 -20.29 -54.24
C SER A 70 52.42 -19.70 -52.89
N LEU A 71 52.71 -18.40 -52.67
CA LEU A 71 52.26 -17.71 -51.46
C LEU A 71 50.77 -17.37 -51.52
N ALA A 72 50.22 -17.07 -52.70
CA ALA A 72 48.79 -16.89 -52.88
C ALA A 72 47.98 -18.16 -52.49
N LEU A 73 48.49 -19.35 -52.79
CA LEU A 73 47.88 -20.61 -52.34
C LEU A 73 47.93 -20.79 -50.82
N LEU A 74 49.05 -20.42 -50.18
CA LEU A 74 49.15 -20.44 -48.72
C LEU A 74 48.25 -19.39 -48.06
N ASP A 75 48.09 -18.22 -48.68
CA ASP A 75 47.21 -17.15 -48.24
C ASP A 75 45.73 -17.58 -48.32
N ALA A 76 45.33 -18.22 -49.42
CA ALA A 76 44.01 -18.82 -49.57
C ALA A 76 43.76 -19.91 -48.51
N ALA A 77 44.72 -20.81 -48.29
CA ALA A 77 44.61 -21.86 -47.26
C ALA A 77 44.56 -21.27 -45.83
N ALA A 78 45.33 -20.22 -45.55
CA ALA A 78 45.29 -19.50 -44.27
C ALA A 78 43.95 -18.79 -44.05
N THR A 79 43.34 -18.25 -45.11
CA THR A 79 42.00 -17.65 -45.08
C THR A 79 40.94 -18.70 -44.74
N VAL A 80 40.97 -19.86 -45.43
CA VAL A 80 40.05 -20.97 -45.12
C VAL A 80 40.21 -21.42 -43.66
N ALA A 81 41.45 -21.56 -43.18
CA ALA A 81 41.71 -21.95 -41.79
C ALA A 81 41.18 -20.91 -40.77
N ASP A 82 41.32 -19.61 -41.05
CA ASP A 82 40.80 -18.53 -40.19
C ASP A 82 39.27 -18.53 -40.13
N VAL A 83 38.61 -18.69 -41.28
CA VAL A 83 37.15 -18.76 -41.37
C VAL A 83 36.61 -20.00 -40.63
N LEU A 84 37.21 -21.18 -40.84
CA LEU A 84 36.79 -22.41 -40.17
C LEU A 84 36.96 -22.30 -38.65
N THR A 85 38.10 -21.80 -38.18
CA THR A 85 38.34 -21.70 -36.74
C THR A 85 37.50 -20.58 -36.09
N PHE A 86 37.13 -19.53 -36.83
CA PHE A 86 36.15 -18.55 -36.39
C PHE A 86 34.78 -19.18 -36.13
N TYR A 87 34.25 -19.94 -37.10
CA TYR A 87 32.94 -20.59 -36.94
C TYR A 87 32.95 -21.65 -35.85
N GLN A 88 34.03 -22.44 -35.72
CA GLN A 88 34.18 -23.40 -34.62
C GLN A 88 34.14 -22.70 -33.25
N GLU A 89 34.79 -21.55 -33.10
CA GLU A 89 34.71 -20.78 -31.86
C GLU A 89 33.29 -20.28 -31.58
N ARG A 90 32.57 -19.81 -32.59
CA ARG A 90 31.18 -19.37 -32.42
C ARG A 90 30.29 -20.53 -31.99
N ILE A 91 30.34 -21.66 -32.68
CA ILE A 91 29.59 -22.87 -32.32
C ILE A 91 29.95 -23.35 -30.90
N ALA A 92 31.22 -23.33 -30.52
CA ALA A 92 31.64 -23.73 -29.17
C ALA A 92 31.06 -22.80 -28.08
N ASN A 93 30.96 -21.50 -28.35
CA ASN A 93 30.34 -20.55 -27.43
C ASN A 93 28.83 -20.77 -27.30
N GLU A 94 28.13 -21.21 -28.35
CA GLU A 94 26.70 -21.56 -28.29
C GLU A 94 26.37 -22.80 -27.45
N GLY A 95 27.37 -23.60 -27.06
CA GLY A 95 27.16 -24.85 -26.30
C GLY A 95 26.89 -24.70 -24.80
N PHE A 96 27.01 -23.50 -24.23
CA PHE A 96 26.82 -23.27 -22.79
C PHE A 96 25.95 -22.05 -22.53
N LEU A 97 25.05 -22.14 -21.53
CA LEU A 97 24.13 -21.06 -21.18
C LEU A 97 24.86 -19.75 -20.92
N ARG A 98 26.06 -19.76 -20.33
CA ARG A 98 26.78 -18.53 -19.99
C ARG A 98 27.50 -17.87 -21.18
N THR A 99 27.76 -18.61 -22.25
CA THR A 99 28.56 -18.13 -23.39
C THR A 99 27.78 -18.05 -24.70
N ALA A 100 26.60 -18.67 -24.78
CA ALA A 100 25.74 -18.63 -25.95
C ALA A 100 25.37 -17.19 -26.29
N THR A 101 25.21 -16.84 -27.55
CA THR A 101 24.80 -15.49 -27.95
C THR A 101 23.47 -15.49 -28.68
N GLU A 102 23.11 -16.62 -29.29
CA GLU A 102 21.84 -16.79 -29.98
C GLU A 102 20.73 -17.18 -29.01
N ARG A 103 19.55 -16.55 -29.15
CA ARG A 103 18.37 -16.85 -28.32
C ARG A 103 17.97 -18.32 -28.42
N LEU A 104 17.98 -18.85 -29.63
CA LEU A 104 17.62 -20.23 -29.90
C LEU A 104 18.52 -21.22 -29.14
N SER A 105 19.81 -20.94 -29.04
CA SER A 105 20.76 -21.75 -28.26
C SER A 105 20.42 -21.71 -26.77
N VAL A 106 20.20 -20.52 -26.21
CA VAL A 106 19.83 -20.35 -24.79
C VAL A 106 18.54 -21.11 -24.48
N LEU A 107 17.52 -20.94 -25.32
CA LEU A 107 16.22 -21.58 -25.16
C LEU A 107 16.30 -23.10 -25.29
N TYR A 108 17.08 -23.66 -26.22
CA TYR A 108 17.26 -25.12 -26.30
C TYR A 108 18.10 -25.68 -25.15
N LEU A 109 19.13 -24.95 -24.69
CA LEU A 109 19.92 -25.36 -23.53
C LEU A 109 19.09 -25.33 -22.24
N ALA A 110 18.25 -24.31 -22.07
CA ALA A 110 17.26 -24.24 -21.00
C ALA A 110 16.28 -25.41 -21.05
N ARG A 111 15.72 -25.72 -22.23
CA ARG A 111 14.81 -26.86 -22.40
C ARG A 111 15.47 -28.20 -22.10
N ALA A 112 16.77 -28.34 -22.35
CA ALA A 112 17.50 -29.57 -22.03
C ALA A 112 17.50 -29.89 -20.53
N ILE A 113 17.28 -28.89 -19.67
CA ILE A 113 17.11 -29.04 -18.22
C ILE A 113 15.65 -28.88 -17.77
N GLY A 114 14.69 -28.92 -18.71
CA GLY A 114 13.26 -28.80 -18.42
C GLY A 114 12.76 -27.37 -18.20
N TYR A 115 13.59 -26.35 -18.44
CA TYR A 115 13.21 -24.95 -18.29
C TYR A 115 12.63 -24.38 -19.60
N GLU A 116 11.44 -23.80 -19.53
CA GLU A 116 10.93 -22.88 -20.55
C GLU A 116 11.11 -21.46 -20.04
N LEU A 117 11.50 -20.55 -20.94
CA LEU A 117 11.63 -19.13 -20.63
C LEU A 117 10.28 -18.59 -20.15
N LYS A 118 10.30 -17.69 -19.16
CA LYS A 118 9.05 -17.13 -18.64
C LYS A 118 8.30 -16.40 -19.76
N PRO A 119 7.00 -16.69 -19.97
CA PRO A 119 6.24 -16.16 -21.10
C PRO A 119 5.84 -14.69 -20.94
N GLY A 120 6.17 -14.06 -19.80
CA GLY A 120 5.60 -12.81 -19.31
C GLY A 120 4.22 -13.01 -18.70
N VAL A 121 3.82 -12.13 -17.80
CA VAL A 121 2.56 -12.18 -17.05
C VAL A 121 1.80 -10.89 -17.23
N ALA A 122 0.47 -11.00 -17.34
CA ALA A 122 -0.41 -9.85 -17.41
C ALA A 122 -0.55 -9.14 -16.07
N ALA A 123 -0.56 -7.81 -16.11
CA ALA A 123 -0.91 -6.97 -14.98
C ALA A 123 -2.27 -7.35 -14.38
N SER A 124 -2.40 -7.21 -13.07
CA SER A 124 -3.63 -7.49 -12.33
C SER A 124 -4.04 -6.28 -11.50
N THR A 125 -5.35 -6.13 -11.28
CA THR A 125 -5.91 -5.11 -10.39
C THR A 125 -7.31 -5.51 -9.95
N TYR A 126 -7.95 -4.65 -9.16
CA TYR A 126 -9.36 -4.78 -8.78
C TYR A 126 -10.17 -3.60 -9.32
N LEU A 127 -11.24 -3.92 -10.03
CA LEU A 127 -12.20 -2.95 -10.57
C LEU A 127 -13.31 -2.71 -9.55
N ALA A 128 -13.60 -1.45 -9.27
CA ALA A 128 -14.75 -1.00 -8.50
C ALA A 128 -15.85 -0.49 -9.44
N PHE A 129 -16.99 -1.18 -9.46
CA PHE A 129 -18.15 -0.81 -10.26
C PHE A 129 -19.10 0.10 -9.48
N THR A 130 -19.71 1.06 -10.17
CA THR A 130 -20.79 1.87 -9.62
C THR A 130 -22.06 1.63 -10.42
N LEU A 131 -23.14 1.24 -9.76
CA LEU A 131 -24.46 1.06 -10.36
C LEU A 131 -25.21 2.38 -10.45
N ASP A 132 -26.24 2.41 -11.30
CA ASP A 132 -27.19 3.51 -11.34
C ASP A 132 -27.93 3.61 -9.98
N ASP A 133 -28.09 4.85 -9.51
CA ASP A 133 -28.70 5.18 -8.22
C ASP A 133 -30.10 5.79 -8.39
N SER A 134 -30.65 5.74 -9.61
CA SER A 134 -32.02 6.17 -9.87
C SER A 134 -33.03 5.31 -9.07
N PRO A 135 -34.15 5.88 -8.59
CA PRO A 135 -35.13 5.12 -7.81
C PRO A 135 -35.70 3.89 -8.53
N THR A 136 -35.66 3.90 -9.87
CA THR A 136 -36.13 2.81 -10.74
C THR A 136 -35.03 1.81 -11.13
N ALA A 137 -33.77 2.06 -10.75
CA ALA A 137 -32.66 1.14 -11.04
C ALA A 137 -32.81 -0.17 -10.27
N GLN A 138 -32.21 -1.23 -10.82
CA GLN A 138 -32.15 -2.54 -10.17
C GLN A 138 -31.26 -2.47 -8.92
N GLU A 139 -31.67 -3.16 -7.85
CA GLU A 139 -30.87 -3.25 -6.62
C GLU A 139 -29.58 -4.07 -6.82
N MET A 140 -29.61 -5.03 -7.74
CA MET A 140 -28.51 -5.94 -8.03
C MET A 140 -28.33 -6.08 -9.53
N VAL A 141 -27.07 -6.16 -9.97
CA VAL A 141 -26.69 -6.33 -11.37
C VAL A 141 -25.57 -7.37 -11.44
N THR A 142 -25.75 -8.39 -12.29
CA THR A 142 -24.69 -9.37 -12.58
C THR A 142 -23.69 -8.77 -13.56
N ILE A 143 -22.42 -8.78 -13.21
CA ILE A 143 -21.29 -8.41 -14.06
C ILE A 143 -20.61 -9.71 -14.50
N PRO A 144 -20.72 -10.11 -15.78
CA PRO A 144 -20.11 -11.34 -16.28
C PRO A 144 -18.59 -11.33 -16.17
N ALA A 145 -17.97 -12.52 -16.07
CA ALA A 145 -16.55 -12.69 -16.37
C ALA A 145 -16.28 -12.25 -17.82
N GLY A 146 -15.10 -11.68 -18.08
CA GLY A 146 -14.75 -11.16 -19.41
C GLY A 146 -15.33 -9.77 -19.71
N THR A 147 -15.93 -9.09 -18.73
CA THR A 147 -16.40 -7.70 -18.92
C THR A 147 -15.19 -6.80 -19.17
N GLN A 148 -15.15 -6.17 -20.33
CA GLN A 148 -14.00 -5.40 -20.80
C GLN A 148 -14.03 -3.94 -20.32
N VAL A 149 -12.94 -3.52 -19.70
CA VAL A 149 -12.66 -2.13 -19.29
C VAL A 149 -11.36 -1.67 -19.93
N GLN A 150 -11.31 -0.42 -20.38
CA GLN A 150 -10.17 0.16 -21.05
C GLN A 150 -9.60 1.33 -20.26
N SER A 151 -8.27 1.45 -20.23
CA SER A 151 -7.58 2.57 -19.59
C SER A 151 -7.67 3.83 -20.44
N VAL A 152 -7.68 4.98 -19.77
CA VAL A 152 -7.49 6.29 -20.39
C VAL A 152 -6.01 6.66 -20.26
N PRO A 153 -5.26 6.77 -21.36
CA PRO A 153 -3.85 7.15 -21.33
C PRO A 153 -3.64 8.50 -20.66
N VAL A 154 -2.67 8.59 -19.74
CA VAL A 154 -2.35 9.81 -19.00
C VAL A 154 -1.06 10.44 -19.53
N LYS A 155 -0.13 9.62 -20.02
CA LYS A 155 1.16 10.07 -20.57
C LYS A 155 1.11 10.22 -22.10
N LYS A 156 1.88 11.16 -22.63
CA LYS A 156 2.01 11.34 -24.09
C LYS A 156 2.65 10.10 -24.72
N GLY A 157 1.95 9.46 -25.66
CA GLY A 157 2.43 8.26 -26.37
C GLY A 157 2.00 6.93 -25.74
N GLU A 158 1.34 6.96 -24.59
CA GLU A 158 0.73 5.78 -23.97
C GLU A 158 -0.52 5.33 -24.76
N LEU A 159 -0.66 4.02 -24.96
CA LEU A 159 -1.80 3.42 -25.65
C LEU A 159 -2.83 2.90 -24.64
N PRO A 160 -4.15 2.96 -24.96
CA PRO A 160 -5.18 2.38 -24.12
C PRO A 160 -5.00 0.87 -23.95
N GLN A 161 -5.00 0.39 -22.70
CA GLN A 161 -4.89 -1.02 -22.35
C GLN A 161 -6.25 -1.61 -21.99
N THR A 162 -6.50 -2.87 -22.34
CA THR A 162 -7.78 -3.54 -22.07
C THR A 162 -7.64 -4.57 -20.95
N PHE A 163 -8.54 -4.50 -19.99
CA PHE A 163 -8.67 -5.43 -18.87
C PHE A 163 -10.00 -6.16 -18.96
N GLU A 164 -10.02 -7.39 -18.47
CA GLU A 164 -11.24 -8.20 -18.37
C GLU A 164 -11.44 -8.64 -16.92
N THR A 165 -12.70 -8.62 -16.46
CA THR A 165 -13.08 -9.18 -15.16
C THR A 165 -12.79 -10.68 -15.12
N SER A 166 -12.12 -11.14 -14.06
CA SER A 166 -11.66 -12.54 -13.96
C SER A 166 -12.78 -13.52 -13.63
N THR A 167 -13.82 -13.06 -12.93
CA THR A 167 -14.96 -13.88 -12.50
C THR A 167 -16.26 -13.13 -12.69
N GLU A 168 -17.36 -13.86 -12.79
CA GLU A 168 -18.68 -13.27 -12.66
C GLU A 168 -18.90 -12.83 -11.21
N PHE A 169 -19.51 -11.67 -11.01
CA PHE A 169 -19.89 -11.20 -9.68
C PHE A 169 -21.21 -10.41 -9.71
N VAL A 170 -21.90 -10.36 -8.57
CA VAL A 170 -23.15 -9.60 -8.42
C VAL A 170 -22.85 -8.28 -7.69
N ALA A 171 -22.96 -7.18 -8.41
CA ALA A 171 -22.88 -5.83 -7.86
C ALA A 171 -24.22 -5.43 -7.22
N ARG A 172 -24.17 -4.60 -6.17
CA ARG A 172 -25.35 -4.09 -5.45
C ARG A 172 -25.34 -2.58 -5.34
N ARG A 173 -26.52 -1.96 -5.45
CA ARG A 173 -26.67 -0.50 -5.35
C ARG A 173 -26.26 0.02 -3.96
N ALA A 174 -26.61 -0.72 -2.91
CA ALA A 174 -26.22 -0.44 -1.53
C ALA A 174 -24.68 -0.41 -1.31
N TRP A 175 -23.88 -0.88 -2.27
CA TRP A 175 -22.42 -0.95 -2.20
C TRP A 175 -21.70 0.09 -3.06
N ASN A 176 -22.42 0.99 -3.73
CA ASN A 176 -21.85 1.98 -4.63
C ASN A 176 -20.69 2.76 -4.01
N LEU A 177 -20.90 3.29 -2.80
CA LEU A 177 -19.86 3.90 -1.96
C LEU A 177 -20.27 3.79 -0.49
N ILE A 178 -19.55 2.97 0.27
CA ILE A 178 -19.78 2.83 1.71
C ILE A 178 -18.87 3.84 2.43
N LYS A 179 -19.41 4.54 3.43
CA LYS A 179 -18.68 5.51 4.24
C LYS A 179 -18.47 4.98 5.66
N PRO A 180 -17.28 5.18 6.25
CA PRO A 180 -17.11 4.96 7.67
C PRO A 180 -18.09 5.81 8.46
N ARG A 181 -18.53 5.29 9.60
CA ARG A 181 -19.35 6.03 10.54
C ARG A 181 -18.57 7.25 11.04
N ILE A 182 -19.19 8.44 10.99
CA ILE A 182 -18.55 9.72 11.35
C ILE A 182 -18.91 10.22 12.75
N ALA A 183 -20.00 9.71 13.34
CA ALA A 183 -20.45 10.11 14.67
C ALA A 183 -21.17 8.95 15.37
N ARG A 184 -21.25 9.02 16.70
CA ARG A 184 -21.92 8.03 17.56
C ARG A 184 -22.74 8.71 18.67
N PRO A 185 -23.73 8.02 19.25
CA PRO A 185 -24.38 8.49 20.47
C PRO A 185 -23.34 8.81 21.54
N GLN A 186 -23.42 10.01 22.10
CA GLN A 186 -22.53 10.43 23.18
C GLN A 186 -22.85 9.70 24.49
N ASP A 187 -21.82 9.44 25.30
CA ASP A 187 -21.99 8.78 26.60
C ASP A 187 -22.24 9.81 27.72
N LEU A 188 -23.46 9.83 28.25
CA LEU A 188 -23.89 10.64 29.39
C LEU A 188 -24.10 9.80 30.66
N SER A 189 -23.40 8.67 30.77
CA SER A 189 -23.44 7.81 31.96
C SER A 189 -22.72 8.43 33.17
N LYS A 190 -22.82 7.76 34.33
CA LYS A 190 -22.20 8.21 35.57
C LYS A 190 -20.69 8.41 35.39
N GLY A 191 -20.21 9.59 35.74
CA GLY A 191 -18.82 10.00 35.56
C GLY A 191 -18.55 10.79 34.28
N ALA A 192 -19.52 10.92 33.36
CA ALA A 192 -19.35 11.73 32.15
C ALA A 192 -19.02 13.20 32.49
N LYS A 193 -18.08 13.79 31.76
CA LYS A 193 -17.54 15.14 31.99
C LYS A 193 -17.62 16.05 30.76
N LYS A 194 -18.26 15.57 29.68
CA LYS A 194 -18.26 16.22 28.37
C LYS A 194 -19.63 16.06 27.72
N LEU A 195 -20.07 17.09 27.01
CA LEU A 195 -21.30 17.11 26.22
C LEU A 195 -21.02 17.73 24.86
N TYR A 196 -21.62 17.14 23.83
CA TYR A 196 -21.67 17.67 22.47
C TYR A 196 -23.06 18.25 22.21
N LEU A 197 -23.10 19.50 21.76
CA LEU A 197 -24.32 20.25 21.46
C LEU A 197 -24.35 20.64 19.99
N SER A 198 -25.54 20.61 19.39
CA SER A 198 -25.74 20.98 17.99
C SER A 198 -25.54 22.49 17.79
N GLY A 199 -24.78 22.86 16.77
CA GLY A 199 -24.50 24.24 16.41
C GLY A 199 -23.39 24.92 17.21
N VAL A 200 -22.92 26.05 16.70
CA VAL A 200 -21.86 26.87 17.32
C VAL A 200 -22.41 28.08 18.10
N ASP A 201 -23.64 28.51 17.83
CA ASP A 201 -24.28 29.65 18.52
C ASP A 201 -25.12 29.19 19.73
N THR A 202 -24.50 28.43 20.64
CA THR A 202 -25.16 28.01 21.89
C THR A 202 -25.21 29.12 22.94
N ARG A 203 -24.47 30.22 22.73
CA ARG A 203 -24.28 31.33 23.68
C ARG A 203 -23.82 30.88 25.07
N LEU A 204 -23.20 29.70 25.18
CA LEU A 204 -22.69 29.17 26.44
C LEU A 204 -21.37 29.84 26.80
N GLN A 205 -21.17 30.07 28.09
CA GLN A 205 -19.94 30.64 28.64
C GLN A 205 -19.40 29.79 29.79
N GLU A 206 -18.09 29.92 30.04
CA GLU A 206 -17.48 29.33 31.22
C GLU A 206 -18.17 29.83 32.49
N GLY A 207 -18.54 28.90 33.37
CA GLY A 207 -19.27 29.18 34.59
C GLY A 207 -20.79 29.18 34.47
N ASP A 208 -21.38 29.00 33.28
CA ASP A 208 -22.81 28.72 33.12
C ASP A 208 -23.20 27.40 33.79
N TYR A 209 -24.50 27.18 33.98
CA TYR A 209 -25.02 25.95 34.59
C TYR A 209 -25.88 25.18 33.60
N LEU A 210 -25.50 23.92 33.36
CA LEU A 210 -26.22 22.95 32.57
C LEU A 210 -27.04 22.04 33.48
N LEU A 211 -28.32 21.92 33.17
CA LEU A 211 -29.25 21.00 33.80
C LEU A 211 -29.47 19.80 32.87
N PHE A 212 -29.30 18.61 33.40
CA PHE A 212 -29.64 17.34 32.78
C PHE A 212 -30.87 16.81 33.49
N VAL A 213 -31.98 16.61 32.80
CA VAL A 213 -33.24 16.21 33.45
C VAL A 213 -33.84 15.00 32.74
N GLY A 214 -34.09 13.94 33.49
CA GLY A 214 -34.77 12.74 33.01
C GLY A 214 -36.28 12.95 32.84
N ALA A 215 -36.90 12.10 32.03
CA ALA A 215 -38.35 12.07 31.89
C ALA A 215 -39.06 11.72 33.23
N GLU A 216 -38.34 11.05 34.14
CA GLU A 216 -38.78 10.70 35.48
C GLU A 216 -39.02 11.94 36.34
N ARG A 217 -38.06 12.88 36.40
CA ARG A 217 -38.22 14.16 37.14
C ARG A 217 -39.32 15.05 36.57
N SER A 218 -39.63 14.90 35.28
CA SER A 218 -40.75 15.62 34.66
C SER A 218 -42.13 15.05 35.05
N LYS A 219 -42.20 13.78 35.47
CA LYS A 219 -43.44 13.08 35.85
C LYS A 219 -43.65 13.02 37.36
N ASP A 220 -42.57 13.01 38.12
CA ASP A 220 -42.55 12.92 39.57
C ASP A 220 -41.64 14.00 40.16
N PRO A 221 -42.19 15.00 40.88
CA PRO A 221 -41.42 16.04 41.52
C PRO A 221 -40.32 15.56 42.47
N GLY A 222 -40.48 14.38 43.09
CA GLY A 222 -39.50 13.81 44.03
C GLY A 222 -38.43 12.92 43.39
N SER A 223 -38.33 12.88 42.05
CA SER A 223 -37.37 12.02 41.38
C SER A 223 -35.99 12.64 41.28
N GLU A 224 -34.97 11.98 41.84
CA GLU A 224 -33.57 12.42 41.77
C GLU A 224 -32.86 12.11 40.44
N GLN A 225 -33.61 11.85 39.36
CA GLN A 225 -33.08 11.58 38.01
C GLN A 225 -32.79 12.88 37.26
N TRP A 226 -31.97 13.73 37.86
CA TRP A 226 -31.51 14.98 37.26
C TRP A 226 -30.11 15.31 37.78
N ASP A 227 -29.43 16.22 37.11
CA ASP A 227 -28.11 16.66 37.52
C ASP A 227 -27.82 18.10 37.09
N LEU A 228 -27.02 18.81 37.88
CA LEU A 228 -26.61 20.19 37.58
C LEU A 228 -25.09 20.28 37.49
N ARG A 229 -24.56 20.75 36.36
CA ARG A 229 -23.13 20.93 36.16
C ARG A 229 -22.78 22.34 35.77
N ARG A 230 -21.76 22.88 36.43
CA ARG A 230 -21.18 24.16 36.08
C ARG A 230 -20.19 23.95 34.94
N VAL A 231 -20.37 24.67 33.85
CA VAL A 231 -19.52 24.64 32.67
C VAL A 231 -18.11 25.10 33.05
N LEU A 232 -17.11 24.30 32.69
CA LEU A 232 -15.70 24.59 32.88
C LEU A 232 -15.09 25.19 31.61
N THR A 233 -15.32 24.56 30.45
CA THR A 233 -14.85 25.05 29.15
C THR A 233 -15.96 24.97 28.10
N VAL A 234 -15.87 25.86 27.10
CA VAL A 234 -16.73 25.87 25.91
C VAL A 234 -15.84 26.00 24.68
N GLU A 235 -15.92 25.04 23.77
CA GLU A 235 -15.19 25.04 22.50
C GLU A 235 -16.18 24.87 21.35
N THR A 236 -16.10 25.71 20.34
CA THR A 236 -16.93 25.59 19.13
C THR A 236 -16.09 25.00 18.01
N LYS A 237 -16.69 24.05 17.28
CA LYS A 237 -16.08 23.41 16.12
C LYS A 237 -16.99 23.58 14.92
N GLU A 238 -16.52 24.33 13.94
CA GLU A 238 -17.23 24.53 12.69
C GLU A 238 -17.14 23.27 11.82
N SER A 239 -18.21 22.99 11.09
CA SER A 239 -18.26 21.93 10.09
C SER A 239 -19.28 22.28 9.01
N ASP A 240 -19.17 21.66 7.84
CA ASP A 240 -20.12 21.83 6.72
C ASP A 240 -21.56 21.42 7.09
N GLN A 241 -21.74 20.70 8.21
CA GLN A 241 -23.04 20.28 8.73
C GLN A 241 -23.57 21.20 9.86
N GLY A 242 -23.07 22.45 9.93
CA GLY A 242 -23.53 23.45 10.90
C GLY A 242 -22.73 23.52 12.20
N GLY A 243 -21.67 22.71 12.33
CA GLY A 243 -20.78 22.68 13.49
C GLY A 243 -21.42 22.17 14.78
N TYR A 244 -20.63 22.13 15.84
CA TYR A 244 -21.06 21.70 17.16
C TYR A 244 -20.29 22.45 18.26
N THR A 245 -20.89 22.52 19.45
CA THR A 245 -20.24 23.05 20.65
C THR A 245 -19.89 21.89 21.58
N VAL A 246 -18.65 21.86 22.07
CA VAL A 246 -18.18 20.94 23.10
C VAL A 246 -18.09 21.69 24.41
N VAL A 247 -18.72 21.15 25.45
CA VAL A 247 -18.63 21.70 26.80
C VAL A 247 -18.11 20.64 27.76
N THR A 248 -17.28 21.08 28.71
CA THR A 248 -16.75 20.21 29.78
C THR A 248 -17.14 20.72 31.16
N TRP A 249 -17.12 19.84 32.16
CA TRP A 249 -17.39 20.17 33.56
C TRP A 249 -16.68 19.21 34.51
N GLU A 250 -16.54 19.62 35.76
CA GLU A 250 -16.14 18.75 36.88
C GLU A 250 -16.92 19.12 38.15
N PRO A 251 -17.29 18.15 39.01
CA PRO A 251 -17.10 16.70 38.89
C PRO A 251 -18.02 16.04 37.84
N GLY A 252 -17.77 14.79 37.45
CA GLY A 252 -18.59 14.09 36.43
C GLY A 252 -20.05 13.88 36.83
N LEU A 253 -20.91 13.46 35.90
CA LEU A 253 -22.35 13.24 36.15
C LEU A 253 -22.61 12.16 37.23
N GLY A 254 -23.67 12.35 38.00
CA GLY A 254 -23.98 11.58 39.21
C GLY A 254 -23.07 11.91 40.40
N SER A 255 -23.47 11.43 41.57
CA SER A 255 -22.69 11.54 42.81
C SER A 255 -22.79 10.25 43.63
N ASP A 256 -21.81 10.00 44.49
CA ASP A 256 -21.86 8.93 45.51
C ASP A 256 -22.34 9.47 46.86
N ALA A 257 -22.24 10.78 47.09
CA ALA A 257 -22.63 11.43 48.33
C ALA A 257 -23.15 12.86 48.06
N PRO A 258 -24.47 13.09 48.10
CA PRO A 258 -25.53 12.08 48.19
C PRO A 258 -25.55 11.17 46.94
N PRO A 259 -25.95 9.89 47.05
CA PRO A 259 -26.04 9.00 45.89
C PRO A 259 -27.04 9.52 44.85
N SER A 260 -26.57 9.88 43.66
CA SER A 260 -27.42 10.23 42.52
C SER A 260 -26.98 9.47 41.26
N LYS A 261 -27.96 9.02 40.47
CA LYS A 261 -27.70 8.40 39.16
C LYS A 261 -28.10 9.41 38.09
N PRO A 262 -27.24 9.68 37.10
CA PRO A 262 -27.65 10.56 36.02
C PRO A 262 -28.74 9.88 35.18
N PRO A 263 -29.65 10.68 34.60
CA PRO A 263 -30.71 10.20 33.71
C PRO A 263 -30.12 9.51 32.47
N LYS A 264 -30.77 8.45 31.98
CA LYS A 264 -30.28 7.65 30.84
C LYS A 264 -30.43 8.33 29.47
N ASN A 265 -31.30 9.33 29.34
CA ASN A 265 -31.53 10.14 28.13
C ASN A 265 -32.03 11.54 28.54
N PRO A 266 -31.19 12.39 29.13
CA PRO A 266 -31.64 13.68 29.64
C PRO A 266 -32.09 14.62 28.54
N GLU A 267 -33.10 15.42 28.85
CA GLU A 267 -33.20 16.74 28.25
C GLU A 267 -32.16 17.67 28.88
N ILE A 268 -31.59 18.56 28.07
CA ILE A 268 -30.49 19.41 28.47
C ILE A 268 -30.95 20.85 28.44
N TYR A 269 -30.71 21.58 29.51
CA TYR A 269 -31.05 23.00 29.63
C TYR A 269 -29.85 23.81 30.11
N VAL A 270 -29.79 25.07 29.73
CA VAL A 270 -28.90 26.07 30.33
C VAL A 270 -29.71 27.12 31.08
N PHE A 271 -29.27 27.50 32.27
CA PHE A 271 -29.87 28.62 33.00
C PHE A 271 -29.30 29.96 32.55
N ARG A 272 -30.12 30.79 31.89
CA ARG A 272 -29.69 32.08 31.35
C ARG A 272 -29.68 33.23 32.36
N GLN A 273 -30.32 33.06 33.52
CA GLN A 273 -30.46 34.12 34.51
C GLN A 273 -30.19 33.64 35.93
N ARG A 274 -29.35 34.40 36.64
CA ARG A 274 -29.13 34.26 38.08
C ARG A 274 -29.98 35.29 38.83
N ALA A 275 -30.62 34.86 39.91
CA ALA A 275 -31.43 35.69 40.80
C ALA A 275 -31.08 35.40 42.26
N ARG A 276 -31.55 36.26 43.16
CA ARG A 276 -31.50 36.05 44.61
C ARG A 276 -32.91 35.98 45.17
N ARG A 277 -33.02 35.58 46.43
CA ARG A 277 -34.31 35.64 47.13
C ARG A 277 -34.56 37.06 47.63
N PHE A 278 -35.80 37.52 47.60
CA PHE A 278 -36.16 38.80 48.22
C PHE A 278 -35.78 38.79 49.71
N GLY A 279 -35.08 39.84 50.15
CA GLY A 279 -34.52 39.92 51.50
C GLY A 279 -33.08 39.40 51.66
N PHE A 280 -32.41 38.93 50.61
CA PHE A 280 -31.00 38.47 50.71
C PHE A 280 -30.06 39.55 51.26
N ASN A 281 -30.34 40.81 50.93
CA ASN A 281 -29.61 42.00 51.35
C ASN A 281 -30.28 42.73 52.53
N ALA A 282 -31.24 42.10 53.22
CA ALA A 282 -31.86 42.70 54.40
C ALA A 282 -30.79 43.04 55.44
N PRO A 283 -30.91 44.16 56.18
CA PRO A 283 -29.94 44.49 57.23
C PRO A 283 -29.87 43.40 58.29
N ASP A 284 -28.78 43.34 59.07
CA ASP A 284 -28.65 42.39 60.18
C ASP A 284 -29.74 42.68 61.22
N TRP A 285 -30.61 41.71 61.48
CA TRP A 285 -31.68 41.88 62.47
C TRP A 285 -31.13 42.28 63.84
N ARG A 286 -29.94 41.80 64.22
CA ARG A 286 -29.32 42.10 65.52
C ARG A 286 -29.04 43.59 65.69
N THR A 287 -28.77 44.32 64.62
CA THR A 287 -28.49 45.76 64.65
C THR A 287 -29.75 46.63 64.57
N MET A 288 -30.93 46.04 64.38
CA MET A 288 -32.19 46.81 64.34
C MET A 288 -32.54 47.43 65.70
N PRO A 289 -33.05 48.68 65.73
CA PRO A 289 -33.55 49.33 66.95
C PRO A 289 -34.62 48.49 67.65
N LEU A 290 -34.64 48.50 68.98
CA LEU A 290 -35.57 47.71 69.78
C LEU A 290 -37.04 48.03 69.48
N ASP A 291 -37.35 49.28 69.15
CA ASP A 291 -38.71 49.72 68.84
C ASP A 291 -39.21 49.11 67.53
N VAL A 292 -38.36 49.12 66.48
CA VAL A 292 -38.63 48.44 65.20
C VAL A 292 -38.78 46.93 65.41
N LYS A 293 -37.94 46.31 66.25
CA LYS A 293 -38.04 44.88 66.54
C LYS A 293 -39.35 44.50 67.21
N LYS A 294 -39.81 45.30 68.17
CA LYS A 294 -41.08 45.07 68.88
C LYS A 294 -42.29 45.29 67.97
N GLU A 295 -42.26 46.35 67.16
CA GLU A 295 -43.33 46.65 66.21
C GLU A 295 -43.46 45.56 65.14
N TYR A 296 -42.33 45.06 64.64
CA TYR A 296 -42.29 44.07 63.57
C TYR A 296 -42.58 42.63 64.04
N ALA A 297 -41.96 42.20 65.15
CA ALA A 297 -42.11 40.83 65.65
C ALA A 297 -43.36 40.63 66.53
N GLY A 298 -43.99 41.73 66.97
CA GLY A 298 -45.06 41.71 67.97
C GLY A 298 -44.54 41.48 69.40
N ASN A 299 -45.45 41.28 70.35
CA ASN A 299 -45.16 41.06 71.78
C ASN A 299 -44.60 39.64 72.07
N VAL A 300 -43.55 39.23 71.36
CA VAL A 300 -42.89 37.92 71.55
C VAL A 300 -41.68 38.07 72.48
N THR A 301 -41.58 37.22 73.50
CA THR A 301 -40.47 37.22 74.48
C THR A 301 -39.90 35.80 74.62
N PRO A 302 -38.58 35.57 74.38
CA PRO A 302 -37.58 36.54 73.92
C PRO A 302 -37.81 36.99 72.47
N LEU A 303 -37.28 38.16 72.09
CA LEU A 303 -37.30 38.62 70.70
C LEU A 303 -36.54 37.64 69.79
N PRO A 304 -36.98 37.43 68.54
CA PRO A 304 -36.32 36.55 67.59
C PRO A 304 -34.86 36.94 67.33
N LYS A 305 -34.02 35.95 67.01
CA LYS A 305 -32.59 36.15 66.68
C LYS A 305 -32.36 36.58 65.23
N GLU A 306 -33.37 36.44 64.38
CA GLU A 306 -33.38 36.82 62.96
C GLU A 306 -34.75 37.42 62.61
N TRP A 307 -34.88 38.09 61.46
CA TRP A 307 -36.15 38.62 60.97
C TRP A 307 -37.29 37.57 61.03
N PRO A 308 -38.48 37.91 61.58
CA PRO A 308 -39.64 37.01 61.54
C PRO A 308 -40.02 36.64 60.09
N GLY A 309 -40.09 35.35 59.77
CA GLY A 309 -40.42 34.85 58.41
C GLY A 309 -39.23 34.82 57.43
N PHE A 310 -38.00 34.96 57.93
CA PHE A 310 -36.78 34.97 57.11
C PHE A 310 -36.32 33.58 56.62
N GLU A 311 -36.76 32.52 57.29
CA GLU A 311 -36.69 31.14 56.81
C GLU A 311 -37.80 30.85 55.79
N ILE A 312 -37.65 29.79 54.99
CA ILE A 312 -38.80 29.18 54.31
C ILE A 312 -39.36 28.15 55.28
N LYS A 313 -40.60 28.37 55.73
CA LYS A 313 -41.28 27.38 56.55
C LYS A 313 -41.73 26.22 55.67
N GLN A 314 -41.63 25.01 56.22
CA GLN A 314 -42.10 23.79 55.56
C GLN A 314 -43.62 23.65 55.79
N ASP A 315 -44.38 24.67 55.41
CA ASP A 315 -45.84 24.69 55.43
C ASP A 315 -46.42 24.74 54.00
N LYS A 316 -47.72 24.45 53.88
CA LYS A 316 -48.43 23.84 52.72
C LYS A 316 -48.32 24.49 51.32
N LYS A 317 -47.49 25.51 51.09
CA LYS A 317 -47.33 26.19 49.79
C LYS A 317 -45.85 26.31 49.42
N ALA A 318 -45.46 25.71 48.30
CA ALA A 318 -44.11 25.80 47.75
C ALA A 318 -43.88 27.17 47.07
N GLN A 319 -43.84 28.25 47.86
CA GLN A 319 -43.72 29.61 47.33
C GLN A 319 -42.41 30.29 47.70
N ILE A 320 -41.78 30.93 46.72
CA ILE A 320 -40.58 31.75 46.91
C ILE A 320 -40.75 33.11 46.22
N GLU A 321 -40.05 34.12 46.76
CA GLU A 321 -40.01 35.47 46.20
C GLU A 321 -38.59 35.77 45.77
N LEU A 322 -38.41 36.20 44.51
CA LEU A 322 -37.12 36.61 43.96
C LEU A 322 -36.86 38.10 44.20
N ASP A 323 -35.62 38.53 44.13
CA ASP A 323 -35.19 39.90 44.46
C ASP A 323 -35.65 40.98 43.45
N ALA A 324 -36.14 40.58 42.27
CA ALA A 324 -36.59 41.50 41.22
C ALA A 324 -37.72 40.90 40.36
N VAL A 325 -38.19 41.67 39.38
CA VAL A 325 -39.15 41.24 38.37
C VAL A 325 -38.42 40.52 37.22
N TYR A 326 -38.74 39.25 37.01
CA TYR A 326 -38.14 38.36 36.01
C TYR A 326 -39.22 37.83 35.05
N PRO A 327 -39.65 38.63 34.06
CA PRO A 327 -40.84 38.32 33.24
C PRO A 327 -40.65 37.11 32.30
N LYS A 328 -39.41 36.67 32.08
CA LYS A 328 -39.08 35.50 31.26
C LYS A 328 -39.15 34.17 32.03
N ILE A 329 -39.42 34.20 33.34
CA ILE A 329 -39.71 32.97 34.09
C ILE A 329 -41.17 32.63 33.83
N VAL A 330 -41.41 31.51 33.17
CA VAL A 330 -42.74 31.06 32.74
C VAL A 330 -43.13 29.77 33.45
N PRO A 331 -44.44 29.44 33.56
CA PRO A 331 -44.86 28.14 34.05
C PRO A 331 -44.23 27.00 33.25
N GLU A 332 -44.06 25.84 33.87
CA GLU A 332 -43.38 24.64 33.36
C GLU A 332 -41.86 24.75 33.14
N SER A 333 -41.27 25.94 33.32
CA SER A 333 -39.81 26.12 33.24
C SER A 333 -39.09 25.63 34.50
N TRP A 334 -37.85 25.20 34.32
CA TRP A 334 -36.99 24.73 35.41
C TRP A 334 -36.40 25.90 36.22
N LEU A 335 -36.21 25.65 37.51
CA LEU A 335 -35.57 26.54 38.46
C LEU A 335 -34.71 25.71 39.41
N ALA A 336 -33.45 26.10 39.64
CA ALA A 336 -32.59 25.44 40.62
C ALA A 336 -32.22 26.39 41.76
N LEU A 337 -32.32 25.91 43.00
CA LEU A 337 -31.85 26.62 44.18
C LEU A 337 -30.53 26.03 44.63
N LEU A 338 -29.53 26.89 44.86
CA LEU A 338 -28.16 26.48 45.18
C LEU A 338 -27.71 27.16 46.48
N ILE A 339 -27.11 26.38 47.37
CA ILE A 339 -26.31 26.82 48.51
C ILE A 339 -24.95 26.10 48.47
N PRO A 340 -23.96 26.52 49.26
CA PRO A 340 -22.68 25.80 49.29
C PRO A 340 -22.87 24.31 49.62
N GLY A 341 -22.49 23.43 48.68
CA GLY A 341 -22.54 21.98 48.85
C GLY A 341 -23.90 21.31 48.60
N TYR A 342 -24.95 22.06 48.25
CA TYR A 342 -26.28 21.49 48.04
C TYR A 342 -27.08 22.24 46.97
N VAL A 343 -27.83 21.50 46.17
CA VAL A 343 -28.68 22.00 45.09
C VAL A 343 -29.98 21.22 45.08
N GLU A 344 -31.08 21.89 44.77
CA GLU A 344 -32.38 21.27 44.58
C GLU A 344 -33.07 21.84 43.34
N LEU A 345 -33.76 20.99 42.60
CA LEU A 345 -34.43 21.34 41.35
C LEU A 345 -35.95 21.43 41.55
N TYR A 346 -36.52 22.49 41.01
CA TYR A 346 -37.95 22.76 41.06
C TYR A 346 -38.48 23.10 39.68
N ARG A 347 -39.77 22.87 39.48
CA ARG A 347 -40.52 23.32 38.30
C ARG A 347 -41.47 24.44 38.69
N VAL A 348 -41.50 25.50 37.89
CA VAL A 348 -42.38 26.64 38.15
C VAL A 348 -43.81 26.28 37.78
N VAL A 349 -44.72 26.22 38.76
CA VAL A 349 -46.16 26.03 38.56
C VAL A 349 -46.83 27.35 38.21
N LYS A 350 -46.43 28.42 38.88
CA LYS A 350 -47.00 29.76 38.71
C LYS A 350 -45.93 30.83 38.90
N ASN A 351 -46.03 31.93 38.16
CA ASN A 351 -45.29 33.15 38.44
C ASN A 351 -46.26 34.34 38.50
N GLU A 352 -45.98 35.27 39.41
CA GLU A 352 -46.73 36.52 39.56
C GLU A 352 -45.77 37.67 39.89
N THR A 353 -46.03 38.85 39.32
CA THR A 353 -45.33 40.08 39.75
C THR A 353 -46.14 40.72 40.87
N VAL A 354 -45.53 40.87 42.04
CA VAL A 354 -46.19 41.40 43.25
C VAL A 354 -45.32 42.46 43.92
N GLY A 355 -45.95 43.45 44.55
CA GLY A 355 -45.26 44.36 45.45
C GLY A 355 -45.11 43.72 46.83
N VAL A 356 -43.89 43.71 47.37
CA VAL A 356 -43.61 43.17 48.71
C VAL A 356 -42.92 44.23 49.55
N ALA A 357 -43.36 44.35 50.80
CA ALA A 357 -42.76 45.15 51.84
C ALA A 357 -42.46 44.24 53.04
N ASN A 358 -41.20 43.80 53.18
CA ASN A 358 -40.77 42.83 54.20
C ASN A 358 -39.28 43.07 54.49
N PHE A 359 -38.83 42.78 55.71
CA PHE A 359 -37.42 42.86 56.15
C PHE A 359 -36.78 44.25 56.03
N ALA A 360 -37.59 45.29 56.25
CA ALA A 360 -37.24 46.70 56.01
C ALA A 360 -36.84 47.02 54.56
N LEU A 361 -37.29 46.19 53.60
CA LEU A 361 -37.14 46.39 52.18
C LEU A 361 -38.51 46.50 51.52
N THR A 362 -38.58 47.26 50.43
CA THR A 362 -39.76 47.36 49.58
C THR A 362 -39.35 47.22 48.12
N GLY A 363 -40.16 46.55 47.31
CA GLY A 363 -39.88 46.39 45.89
C GLY A 363 -40.95 45.58 45.16
N GLN A 364 -40.89 45.62 43.83
CA GLN A 364 -41.62 44.68 42.99
C GLN A 364 -40.76 43.44 42.76
N VAL A 365 -41.36 42.27 42.98
CA VAL A 365 -40.67 40.98 42.97
C VAL A 365 -41.42 39.97 42.11
N THR A 366 -40.72 38.91 41.72
CA THR A 366 -41.33 37.72 41.13
C THR A 366 -41.66 36.73 42.25
N ARG A 367 -42.95 36.48 42.49
CA ARG A 367 -43.39 35.39 43.36
C ARG A 367 -43.63 34.14 42.51
N LEU A 368 -42.99 33.06 42.89
CA LEU A 368 -43.08 31.76 42.22
C LEU A 368 -43.77 30.75 43.12
N GLU A 369 -44.63 29.93 42.52
CA GLU A 369 -45.13 28.68 43.08
C GLU A 369 -44.41 27.53 42.39
N LEU A 370 -43.89 26.58 43.17
CA LEU A 370 -43.06 25.46 42.74
C LEU A 370 -43.83 24.14 42.84
N ASP A 371 -43.37 23.12 42.13
CA ASP A 371 -44.00 21.79 42.04
C ASP A 371 -43.89 20.95 43.32
N THR A 372 -42.86 21.19 44.13
CA THR A 372 -42.61 20.47 45.39
C THR A 372 -42.11 21.40 46.50
N THR A 373 -42.39 21.05 47.76
CA THR A 373 -41.82 21.67 48.96
C THR A 373 -40.56 20.95 49.47
N GLU A 374 -40.12 19.91 48.76
CA GLU A 374 -38.96 19.09 49.13
C GLU A 374 -37.72 19.96 49.35
N HIS A 375 -37.08 19.79 50.51
CA HIS A 375 -35.88 20.51 50.96
C HIS A 375 -35.88 22.05 50.83
N LEU A 376 -37.05 22.65 50.59
CA LEU A 376 -37.16 24.09 50.34
C LEU A 376 -36.70 24.91 51.56
N SER A 377 -36.86 24.37 52.78
CA SER A 377 -36.38 24.99 54.02
C SER A 377 -34.86 25.07 54.15
N PHE A 378 -34.08 24.33 53.35
CA PHE A 378 -32.61 24.37 53.37
C PHE A 378 -32.08 25.67 52.73
N PHE A 379 -32.87 26.30 51.88
CA PHE A 379 -32.46 27.45 51.07
C PHE A 379 -32.66 28.79 51.80
N GLU A 380 -31.77 29.10 52.73
CA GLU A 380 -31.76 30.40 53.45
C GLU A 380 -31.60 31.61 52.51
N ARG A 381 -32.30 32.72 52.79
CA ARG A 381 -32.38 33.90 51.89
C ARG A 381 -31.02 34.47 51.48
N ARG A 382 -30.05 34.52 52.38
CA ARG A 382 -28.75 35.19 52.16
C ARG A 382 -27.81 34.36 51.29
N GLN A 383 -27.82 33.04 51.45
CA GLN A 383 -26.88 32.14 50.79
C GLN A 383 -27.41 31.58 49.47
N THR A 384 -28.74 31.57 49.30
CA THR A 384 -29.38 30.97 48.13
C THR A 384 -29.06 31.76 46.86
N LEU A 385 -28.56 31.04 45.86
CA LEU A 385 -28.53 31.45 44.47
C LEU A 385 -29.69 30.76 43.75
N VAL A 386 -30.45 31.53 42.97
CA VAL A 386 -31.56 31.01 42.18
C VAL A 386 -31.14 31.02 40.71
N LEU A 387 -31.13 29.86 40.06
CA LEU A 387 -30.92 29.73 38.63
C LEU A 387 -32.27 29.62 37.93
N THR A 388 -32.50 30.46 36.93
CA THR A 388 -33.80 30.64 36.27
C THR A 388 -33.62 30.84 34.76
N GLN A 389 -34.74 30.94 34.03
CA GLN A 389 -34.75 31.06 32.56
C GLN A 389 -34.00 29.88 31.90
N ALA A 390 -34.43 28.67 32.23
CA ALA A 390 -33.92 27.44 31.61
C ALA A 390 -34.26 27.41 30.12
N GLU A 391 -33.24 27.37 29.27
CA GLU A 391 -33.35 27.28 27.82
C GLU A 391 -32.91 25.89 27.37
N LYS A 392 -33.76 25.18 26.63
CA LYS A 392 -33.46 23.83 26.15
C LYS A 392 -32.37 23.88 25.08
N LEU A 393 -31.40 22.98 25.19
CA LEU A 393 -30.31 22.78 24.25
C LEU A 393 -30.49 21.44 23.53
N THR A 394 -30.05 21.38 22.28
CA THR A 394 -30.13 20.17 21.45
C THR A 394 -28.80 19.43 21.52
N PRO A 395 -28.75 18.20 22.08
CA PRO A 395 -27.54 17.38 22.03
C PRO A 395 -27.17 17.02 20.59
N ALA A 396 -25.88 17.02 20.28
CA ALA A 396 -25.34 16.45 19.05
C ALA A 396 -24.84 15.01 19.28
N GLU A 397 -24.55 14.28 18.21
CA GLU A 397 -23.76 13.05 18.33
C GLU A 397 -22.29 13.39 18.63
N GLU A 398 -21.59 12.47 19.29
CA GLU A 398 -20.14 12.55 19.48
C GLU A 398 -19.44 12.22 18.15
N PRO A 399 -18.64 13.14 17.59
CA PRO A 399 -17.84 12.86 16.40
C PRO A 399 -16.79 11.78 16.66
N ILE A 400 -16.57 10.92 15.67
CA ILE A 400 -15.51 9.92 15.71
C ILE A 400 -14.32 10.50 14.94
N ASP A 401 -13.36 11.08 15.66
CA ASP A 401 -12.18 11.72 15.05
C ASP A 401 -11.05 10.71 14.75
N ALA A 402 -11.14 9.49 15.28
CA ALA A 402 -10.12 8.47 15.11
C ALA A 402 -10.01 8.04 13.64
N VAL A 403 -8.77 8.02 13.13
CA VAL A 403 -8.41 7.50 11.80
C VAL A 403 -8.94 6.09 11.59
N VAL A 404 -9.22 5.74 10.34
CA VAL A 404 -9.60 4.37 9.97
C VAL A 404 -8.32 3.56 9.81
N THR A 405 -8.16 2.54 10.64
CA THR A 405 -6.97 1.68 10.68
C THR A 405 -7.29 0.30 11.25
N GLY A 406 -6.34 -0.64 11.16
CA GLY A 406 -6.48 -1.98 11.71
C GLY A 406 -7.48 -2.86 10.95
N LYS A 407 -8.19 -3.73 11.69
CA LYS A 407 -9.05 -4.78 11.12
C LYS A 407 -10.54 -4.50 11.19
N GLN A 408 -10.97 -3.43 11.84
CA GLN A 408 -12.39 -3.17 12.06
C GLN A 408 -12.74 -1.80 11.53
N ILE A 409 -13.74 -1.77 10.64
CA ILE A 409 -14.28 -0.53 10.11
C ILE A 409 -15.77 -0.48 10.42
N GLU A 410 -16.15 0.43 11.31
CA GLU A 410 -17.56 0.78 11.51
C GLU A 410 -18.03 1.67 10.36
N VAL A 411 -19.11 1.26 9.71
CA VAL A 411 -19.77 1.97 8.61
C VAL A 411 -21.20 2.32 8.96
N ALA A 412 -21.69 3.42 8.38
CA ALA A 412 -23.05 3.88 8.63
C ALA A 412 -24.08 2.96 7.94
N GLY A 413 -25.18 2.68 8.64
CA GLY A 413 -26.27 1.84 8.11
C GLY A 413 -26.04 0.34 8.26
N LEU A 414 -27.02 -0.45 7.81
CA LEU A 414 -27.00 -1.91 7.85
C LEU A 414 -26.47 -2.46 6.53
N LEU A 415 -25.36 -3.21 6.61
CA LEU A 415 -24.84 -4.03 5.53
C LEU A 415 -24.91 -5.49 5.96
N THR A 416 -25.70 -6.30 5.25
CA THR A 416 -25.91 -7.72 5.62
C THR A 416 -25.32 -8.69 4.62
N ASP A 417 -24.98 -8.23 3.42
CA ASP A 417 -24.83 -9.11 2.26
C ASP A 417 -23.38 -9.26 1.79
N LEU A 418 -22.41 -8.65 2.50
CA LEU A 418 -20.98 -8.83 2.21
C LEU A 418 -20.53 -10.20 2.69
N ALA A 419 -20.02 -11.00 1.78
CA ALA A 419 -19.59 -12.37 2.07
C ALA A 419 -18.16 -12.41 2.62
N PRO A 420 -17.81 -13.43 3.44
CA PRO A 420 -16.40 -13.73 3.72
C PRO A 420 -15.59 -13.92 2.44
N ASP A 421 -14.31 -13.55 2.48
CA ASP A 421 -13.37 -13.55 1.36
C ASP A 421 -13.75 -12.64 0.17
N GLN A 422 -14.80 -11.82 0.31
CA GLN A 422 -15.12 -10.80 -0.68
C GLN A 422 -14.05 -9.68 -0.63
N PRO A 423 -13.45 -9.31 -1.78
CA PRO A 423 -12.55 -8.17 -1.84
C PRO A 423 -13.35 -6.86 -1.69
N ILE A 424 -12.79 -5.92 -0.93
CA ILE A 424 -13.22 -4.53 -0.88
C ILE A 424 -12.00 -3.62 -1.05
N ILE A 425 -12.22 -2.42 -1.57
CA ILE A 425 -11.16 -1.41 -1.69
C ILE A 425 -11.44 -0.30 -0.68
N VAL A 426 -10.50 -0.05 0.22
CA VAL A 426 -10.57 1.06 1.17
C VAL A 426 -9.66 2.17 0.69
N SER A 427 -10.22 3.34 0.40
CA SER A 427 -9.50 4.47 -0.15
C SER A 427 -9.74 5.75 0.65
N GLY A 428 -8.69 6.52 0.91
CA GLY A 428 -8.74 7.78 1.65
C GLY A 428 -7.38 8.48 1.70
N LYS A 429 -7.34 9.70 2.22
CA LYS A 429 -6.08 10.41 2.46
C LYS A 429 -5.40 9.90 3.73
N ILE A 430 -4.07 9.89 3.76
CA ILE A 430 -3.28 9.62 4.98
C ILE A 430 -2.94 10.95 5.66
N ALA A 431 -2.63 11.98 4.86
CA ALA A 431 -2.44 13.35 5.30
C ALA A 431 -3.34 14.32 4.53
N GLU A 432 -3.77 15.42 5.16
CA GLU A 432 -4.62 16.42 4.51
C GLU A 432 -3.98 17.04 3.25
N SER A 433 -2.65 17.10 3.22
CA SER A 433 -1.84 17.56 2.08
C SER A 433 -1.86 16.63 0.88
N ASP A 434 -2.33 15.39 1.03
CA ASP A 434 -2.36 14.41 -0.07
C ASP A 434 -3.31 14.91 -1.17
N LYS A 435 -2.81 14.96 -2.41
CA LYS A 435 -3.60 15.38 -3.58
C LYS A 435 -4.57 14.29 -4.05
N THR A 436 -4.10 13.05 -4.01
CA THR A 436 -4.86 11.86 -4.40
C THR A 436 -5.01 10.93 -3.19
N PRO A 437 -6.15 10.25 -3.05
CA PRO A 437 -6.32 9.28 -1.97
C PRO A 437 -5.39 8.08 -2.20
N ASN A 438 -4.96 7.46 -1.11
CA ASN A 438 -4.35 6.14 -1.13
C ASN A 438 -5.45 5.09 -1.15
N ALA A 439 -5.21 3.92 -1.74
CA ALA A 439 -6.16 2.83 -1.77
C ALA A 439 -5.47 1.50 -1.50
N VAL A 440 -6.17 0.59 -0.83
CA VAL A 440 -5.70 -0.77 -0.58
C VAL A 440 -6.84 -1.75 -0.80
N VAL A 441 -6.51 -2.93 -1.32
CA VAL A 441 -7.44 -4.06 -1.38
C VAL A 441 -7.33 -4.86 -0.09
N VAL A 442 -8.47 -5.11 0.55
CA VAL A 442 -8.58 -5.96 1.74
C VAL A 442 -9.76 -6.92 1.57
N PHE A 443 -9.76 -8.01 2.33
CA PHE A 443 -10.79 -9.04 2.24
C PHE A 443 -11.66 -9.03 3.49
N VAL A 444 -12.95 -9.22 3.30
CA VAL A 444 -13.91 -9.33 4.40
C VAL A 444 -13.71 -10.67 5.12
N GLU A 445 -13.54 -10.64 6.43
CA GLU A 445 -13.56 -11.82 7.28
C GLU A 445 -14.99 -12.12 7.73
N GLN A 446 -15.69 -11.11 8.24
CA GLN A 446 -17.08 -11.19 8.66
C GLN A 446 -17.70 -9.78 8.77
N VAL A 447 -19.02 -9.74 8.82
CA VAL A 447 -19.79 -8.51 9.01
C VAL A 447 -20.69 -8.64 10.22
N ILE A 448 -20.59 -7.68 11.13
CA ILE A 448 -21.28 -7.69 12.42
C ILE A 448 -22.29 -6.53 12.43
N PRO A 449 -23.60 -6.79 12.36
CA PRO A 449 -24.61 -5.74 12.41
C PRO A 449 -24.72 -5.15 13.83
N GLY A 450 -24.76 -3.83 13.90
CA GLY A 450 -25.04 -3.05 15.11
C GLY A 450 -26.36 -2.29 15.00
N ALA A 451 -26.72 -1.57 16.06
CA ALA A 451 -27.92 -0.72 16.05
C ALA A 451 -27.69 0.54 15.17
N GLY A 452 -28.09 0.47 13.90
CA GLY A 452 -27.97 1.59 12.93
C GLY A 452 -26.60 1.74 12.26
N PHE A 453 -25.70 0.79 12.49
CA PHE A 453 -24.36 0.74 11.89
C PHE A 453 -23.94 -0.71 11.67
N THR A 454 -22.84 -0.91 10.96
CA THR A 454 -22.27 -2.23 10.73
C THR A 454 -20.76 -2.19 10.97
N THR A 455 -20.20 -3.22 11.60
CA THR A 455 -18.76 -3.40 11.71
C THR A 455 -18.29 -4.42 10.69
N ILE A 456 -17.47 -3.97 9.74
CA ILE A 456 -16.77 -4.85 8.80
C ILE A 456 -15.47 -5.29 9.47
N VAL A 457 -15.30 -6.60 9.64
CA VAL A 457 -14.04 -7.19 10.12
C VAL A 457 -13.24 -7.66 8.92
N LEU A 458 -11.98 -7.26 8.85
CA LEU A 458 -11.06 -7.53 7.74
C LEU A 458 -10.12 -8.70 8.07
N LYS A 459 -9.86 -9.54 7.08
CA LYS A 459 -8.97 -10.69 7.16
C LYS A 459 -7.49 -10.27 7.29
N ASP A 460 -6.64 -11.23 7.66
CA ASP A 460 -5.17 -11.11 7.70
C ASP A 460 -4.65 -9.94 8.53
N GLN A 461 -4.13 -8.86 7.94
CA GLN A 461 -3.69 -7.65 8.67
C GLN A 461 -4.65 -6.46 8.53
N GLY A 462 -5.78 -6.62 7.81
CA GLY A 462 -6.68 -5.52 7.48
C GLY A 462 -5.94 -4.38 6.77
N LEU A 463 -6.06 -3.16 7.29
CA LEU A 463 -5.35 -1.98 6.76
C LEU A 463 -3.86 -1.91 7.14
N GLY A 464 -3.35 -2.88 7.91
CA GLY A 464 -1.95 -2.91 8.33
C GLY A 464 -1.55 -1.64 9.09
N ALA A 465 -0.48 -0.98 8.65
CA ALA A 465 0.00 0.28 9.22
C ALA A 465 -0.71 1.53 8.65
N MET A 466 -1.60 1.38 7.67
CA MET A 466 -2.26 2.51 7.03
C MET A 466 -3.27 3.17 7.98
N GLN A 467 -3.21 4.50 8.04
CA GLN A 467 -4.07 5.32 8.89
C GLN A 467 -4.77 6.35 8.00
N LEU A 468 -6.03 6.10 7.67
CA LEU A 468 -6.79 6.94 6.75
C LEU A 468 -7.62 7.98 7.52
N ILE A 469 -7.60 9.21 7.02
CA ILE A 469 -8.45 10.28 7.53
C ILE A 469 -9.91 9.90 7.27
N ARG A 470 -10.67 9.72 8.36
CA ARG A 470 -12.01 9.11 8.33
C ARG A 470 -13.00 9.84 7.43
N SER A 471 -13.00 11.17 7.46
CA SER A 471 -13.88 12.01 6.62
C SER A 471 -13.62 11.85 5.12
N THR A 472 -12.37 11.58 4.74
CA THR A 472 -11.96 11.36 3.35
C THR A 472 -12.13 9.91 2.90
N THR A 473 -12.33 8.98 3.83
CA THR A 473 -12.31 7.54 3.55
C THR A 473 -13.60 7.08 2.86
N THR A 474 -13.45 6.16 1.93
CA THR A 474 -14.48 5.48 1.14
C THR A 474 -14.16 4.00 1.08
N ILE A 475 -15.20 3.18 1.01
CA ILE A 475 -15.10 1.73 0.89
C ILE A 475 -15.91 1.32 -0.34
N HIS A 476 -15.23 0.76 -1.33
CA HIS A 476 -15.85 0.16 -2.50
C HIS A 476 -16.07 -1.33 -2.23
N ALA A 477 -17.30 -1.81 -2.39
CA ALA A 477 -17.62 -3.22 -2.22
C ALA A 477 -18.15 -3.93 -3.47
N ASN A 478 -18.51 -3.17 -4.51
CA ASN A 478 -18.75 -3.69 -5.87
C ASN A 478 -17.42 -3.95 -6.58
N VAL A 479 -16.61 -4.84 -6.01
CA VAL A 479 -15.21 -5.03 -6.38
C VAL A 479 -14.99 -6.42 -6.96
N VAL A 480 -14.27 -6.50 -8.07
CA VAL A 480 -13.90 -7.76 -8.71
C VAL A 480 -12.47 -7.69 -9.26
N ALA A 481 -11.75 -8.80 -9.21
CA ALA A 481 -10.44 -8.91 -9.82
C ALA A 481 -10.53 -8.77 -11.34
N ALA A 482 -9.53 -8.13 -11.94
CA ALA A 482 -9.38 -8.01 -13.38
C ALA A 482 -7.91 -8.13 -13.78
N THR A 483 -7.68 -8.57 -15.00
CA THR A 483 -6.32 -8.76 -15.54
C THR A 483 -6.23 -8.18 -16.94
N HIS A 484 -5.03 -7.73 -17.31
CA HIS A 484 -4.74 -7.23 -18.65
C HIS A 484 -4.88 -8.34 -19.71
N GLY A 485 -5.38 -7.99 -20.89
CA GLY A 485 -5.52 -8.87 -22.04
C GLY A 485 -6.97 -9.00 -22.52
N GLU A 486 -7.13 -9.36 -23.78
CA GLU A 486 -8.42 -9.45 -24.48
C GLU A 486 -8.71 -10.87 -24.96
N THR A 487 -9.90 -11.38 -24.67
CA THR A 487 -10.35 -12.72 -25.08
C THR A 487 -10.61 -12.80 -26.58
N THR A 488 -10.12 -13.86 -27.22
CA THR A 488 -10.40 -14.22 -28.61
C THR A 488 -10.79 -15.69 -28.73
N ASN A 489 -11.58 -16.02 -29.75
CA ASN A 489 -11.98 -17.38 -30.10
C ASN A 489 -11.72 -17.60 -31.59
N GLU A 490 -10.98 -18.66 -31.93
CA GLU A 490 -10.65 -18.97 -33.32
C GLU A 490 -10.51 -20.47 -33.61
N ALA A 491 -10.81 -20.84 -34.85
CA ALA A 491 -10.37 -22.11 -35.43
C ALA A 491 -8.87 -22.02 -35.75
N LEU A 492 -8.10 -22.93 -35.15
CA LEU A 492 -6.67 -23.08 -35.40
C LEU A 492 -6.41 -23.87 -36.68
N GLY A 493 -7.25 -24.87 -36.97
CA GLY A 493 -7.18 -25.63 -38.21
C GLY A 493 -7.81 -27.02 -38.13
N SER A 494 -7.48 -27.83 -39.13
CA SER A 494 -8.02 -29.18 -39.36
C SER A 494 -7.00 -30.23 -38.91
N GLY A 495 -7.40 -31.10 -37.99
CA GLY A 495 -6.60 -32.25 -37.58
C GLY A 495 -6.52 -33.33 -38.66
N ASP A 496 -5.43 -34.10 -38.66
CA ASP A 496 -5.21 -35.27 -39.51
C ASP A 496 -4.68 -36.45 -38.70
N GLY A 497 -5.52 -37.45 -38.42
CA GLY A 497 -5.14 -38.63 -37.62
C GLY A 497 -3.99 -39.46 -38.18
N GLY A 498 -3.64 -39.28 -39.46
CA GLY A 498 -2.48 -39.92 -40.07
C GLY A 498 -1.14 -39.27 -39.69
N ARG A 499 -1.13 -38.06 -39.11
CA ARG A 499 0.08 -37.27 -38.90
C ARG A 499 0.43 -37.09 -37.42
N PRO A 500 1.62 -37.54 -36.97
CA PRO A 500 2.09 -37.26 -35.62
C PRO A 500 2.57 -35.80 -35.47
N HIS A 501 2.68 -35.32 -34.22
CA HIS A 501 3.28 -34.03 -33.85
C HIS A 501 2.71 -32.83 -34.61
N GLN A 502 1.42 -32.85 -34.91
CA GLN A 502 0.76 -31.73 -35.55
C GLN A 502 0.87 -30.48 -34.68
N ARG A 503 0.99 -29.33 -35.35
CA ARG A 503 1.24 -28.06 -34.70
C ARG A 503 0.47 -26.94 -35.36
N PHE A 504 -0.13 -26.10 -34.54
CA PHE A 504 -0.95 -24.96 -34.99
C PHE A 504 -0.52 -23.71 -34.25
N LYS A 505 -0.36 -22.60 -34.98
CA LYS A 505 -0.03 -21.30 -34.40
C LYS A 505 -1.29 -20.57 -33.98
N LEU A 506 -1.24 -19.88 -32.85
CA LEU A 506 -2.24 -18.89 -32.46
C LEU A 506 -2.12 -17.66 -33.38
N LYS A 507 -3.24 -17.06 -33.82
CA LYS A 507 -3.20 -15.91 -34.76
C LYS A 507 -2.93 -14.58 -34.07
N LYS A 508 -3.33 -14.47 -32.80
CA LYS A 508 -3.01 -13.34 -31.91
C LYS A 508 -1.88 -13.71 -30.96
N ALA A 509 -0.98 -12.75 -30.76
CA ALA A 509 0.16 -12.84 -29.86
C ALA A 509 0.35 -11.46 -29.17
N PRO A 510 1.04 -11.42 -28.02
CA PRO A 510 1.48 -12.55 -27.20
C PRO A 510 0.32 -13.25 -26.47
N LEU A 511 0.45 -14.55 -26.18
CA LEU A 511 -0.51 -15.32 -25.38
C LEU A 511 -0.51 -14.84 -23.93
N THR A 512 -1.69 -14.50 -23.41
CA THR A 512 -1.85 -14.06 -22.03
C THR A 512 -1.62 -15.18 -21.03
N HIS A 513 -0.70 -14.94 -20.11
CA HIS A 513 -0.55 -15.69 -18.88
C HIS A 513 -0.93 -14.78 -17.70
N VAL A 514 -1.61 -15.33 -16.71
CA VAL A 514 -2.01 -14.63 -15.49
C VAL A 514 -1.24 -15.15 -14.29
N SER A 515 -1.06 -14.32 -13.27
CA SER A 515 -0.46 -14.75 -12.01
C SER A 515 -1.24 -15.93 -11.42
N ALA A 516 -0.53 -16.97 -11.00
CA ALA A 516 -1.12 -18.19 -10.47
C ALA A 516 -0.28 -18.79 -9.34
N LYS A 517 -0.93 -19.53 -8.44
CA LYS A 517 -0.30 -20.28 -7.34
C LYS A 517 0.41 -21.57 -7.78
N THR A 518 1.11 -21.51 -8.91
CA THR A 518 1.96 -22.61 -9.43
C THR A 518 3.42 -22.34 -9.04
N PRO A 519 4.33 -23.34 -9.07
CA PRO A 519 5.75 -23.09 -8.81
C PRO A 519 6.37 -22.02 -9.74
N GLY A 520 5.91 -21.93 -10.99
CA GLY A 520 6.35 -20.91 -11.94
C GLY A 520 5.63 -19.56 -11.82
N GLY A 521 4.61 -19.44 -10.97
CA GLY A 521 3.87 -18.20 -10.73
C GLY A 521 2.92 -17.74 -11.84
N ALA A 522 2.74 -18.53 -12.89
CA ALA A 522 1.92 -18.18 -14.04
C ALA A 522 1.03 -19.35 -14.50
N ALA A 523 -0.11 -19.02 -15.10
CA ALA A 523 -0.99 -19.94 -15.80
C ALA A 523 -1.43 -19.38 -17.15
N SER A 524 -1.43 -20.23 -18.18
CA SER A 524 -1.93 -19.92 -19.52
C SER A 524 -3.44 -19.71 -19.49
N THR A 525 -3.93 -18.75 -20.27
CA THR A 525 -5.37 -18.54 -20.51
C THR A 525 -5.93 -19.40 -21.65
N LEU A 526 -5.07 -20.20 -22.29
CA LEU A 526 -5.44 -21.01 -23.45
C LEU A 526 -6.30 -22.20 -23.05
N THR A 527 -7.39 -22.39 -23.78
CA THR A 527 -8.15 -23.64 -23.82
C THR A 527 -8.24 -24.10 -25.26
N VAL A 528 -7.68 -25.26 -25.56
CA VAL A 528 -7.82 -25.91 -26.88
C VAL A 528 -8.92 -26.95 -26.83
N ARG A 529 -9.79 -26.94 -27.83
CA ARG A 529 -10.85 -27.94 -28.02
C ARG A 529 -10.71 -28.62 -29.37
N VAL A 530 -10.79 -29.95 -29.37
CA VAL A 530 -10.83 -30.78 -30.58
C VAL A 530 -12.17 -31.47 -30.69
N ASN A 531 -12.90 -31.28 -31.79
CA ASN A 531 -14.29 -31.72 -31.94
C ASN A 531 -15.19 -31.25 -30.78
N GLY A 532 -14.93 -30.06 -30.23
CA GLY A 532 -15.65 -29.50 -29.09
C GLY A 532 -15.23 -30.04 -27.71
N VAL A 533 -14.36 -31.04 -27.64
CA VAL A 533 -13.85 -31.61 -26.38
C VAL A 533 -12.59 -30.86 -25.95
N ALA A 534 -12.51 -30.41 -24.70
CA ALA A 534 -11.32 -29.75 -24.17
C ALA A 534 -10.16 -30.75 -24.02
N TRP A 535 -8.98 -30.33 -24.49
CA TRP A 535 -7.73 -31.07 -24.32
C TRP A 535 -6.91 -30.42 -23.20
N GLU A 536 -6.03 -31.19 -22.56
CA GLU A 536 -5.23 -30.75 -21.42
C GLU A 536 -3.90 -30.14 -21.88
N GLU A 537 -3.53 -29.00 -21.29
CA GLU A 537 -2.22 -28.38 -21.51
C GLU A 537 -1.20 -28.99 -20.55
N ASN A 538 -0.18 -29.65 -21.09
CA ASN A 538 0.92 -30.23 -20.32
C ASN A 538 2.22 -29.45 -20.58
N ALA A 539 3.14 -29.46 -19.60
CA ALA A 539 4.49 -28.93 -19.77
C ALA A 539 5.32 -29.79 -20.75
N SER A 540 5.03 -31.09 -20.79
CA SER A 540 5.67 -32.08 -21.65
C SER A 540 4.70 -33.22 -21.97
N LEU A 541 4.84 -33.82 -23.15
CA LEU A 541 4.13 -35.06 -23.52
C LEU A 541 4.91 -36.32 -23.11
N TYR A 542 6.08 -36.19 -22.48
CA TYR A 542 6.96 -37.32 -22.19
C TYR A 542 6.27 -38.41 -21.37
N ASP A 543 5.45 -38.01 -20.39
CA ASP A 543 4.70 -38.91 -19.50
C ASP A 543 3.25 -39.14 -19.95
N ALA A 544 2.83 -38.61 -21.10
CA ALA A 544 1.45 -38.73 -21.59
C ALA A 544 1.21 -40.09 -22.27
N ASP A 545 0.09 -40.74 -21.97
CA ASP A 545 -0.29 -42.00 -22.60
C ASP A 545 -0.72 -41.79 -24.08
N PRO A 546 -0.61 -42.82 -24.94
CA PRO A 546 -1.00 -42.78 -26.36
C PRO A 546 -2.40 -42.24 -26.69
N PHE A 547 -3.32 -42.25 -25.72
CA PHE A 547 -4.72 -41.85 -25.87
C PHE A 547 -5.07 -40.57 -25.12
N ASP A 548 -4.12 -39.97 -24.40
CA ASP A 548 -4.37 -38.78 -23.61
C ASP A 548 -4.62 -37.58 -24.52
N PRO A 549 -5.78 -36.89 -24.40
CA PRO A 549 -6.08 -35.69 -25.16
C PRO A 549 -5.27 -34.51 -24.62
N ALA A 550 -3.96 -34.52 -24.85
CA ALA A 550 -3.00 -33.55 -24.33
C ALA A 550 -2.29 -32.77 -25.44
N TYR A 551 -1.89 -31.54 -25.12
CA TYR A 551 -1.07 -30.70 -25.96
C TYR A 551 0.00 -29.97 -25.13
N VAL A 552 1.01 -29.44 -25.81
CA VAL A 552 2.03 -28.58 -25.21
C VAL A 552 2.08 -27.26 -25.96
N VAL A 553 2.25 -26.16 -25.24
CA VAL A 553 2.45 -24.83 -25.83
C VAL A 553 3.94 -24.55 -25.98
N ARG A 554 4.32 -24.00 -27.14
CA ARG A 554 5.68 -23.54 -27.42
C ARG A 554 5.63 -22.09 -27.87
N ILE A 555 6.35 -21.23 -27.16
CA ILE A 555 6.44 -19.80 -27.47
C ILE A 555 7.75 -19.55 -28.21
N ALA A 556 7.65 -18.83 -29.32
CA ALA A 556 8.78 -18.40 -30.13
C ALA A 556 9.27 -17.01 -29.70
N ASP A 557 10.40 -16.59 -30.27
CA ASP A 557 11.10 -15.36 -29.89
C ASP A 557 10.29 -14.09 -30.16
N ASP A 558 9.38 -14.13 -31.13
CA ASP A 558 8.46 -13.04 -31.46
C ASP A 558 7.19 -13.03 -30.59
N GLY A 559 7.13 -13.88 -29.55
CA GLY A 559 5.98 -14.05 -28.68
C GLY A 559 4.85 -14.89 -29.29
N THR A 560 5.02 -15.43 -30.49
CA THR A 560 4.01 -16.31 -31.10
C THR A 560 3.97 -17.66 -30.39
N ALA A 561 2.76 -18.09 -30.03
CA ALA A 561 2.53 -19.38 -29.40
C ALA A 561 2.07 -20.41 -30.45
N ALA A 562 2.61 -21.62 -30.36
CA ALA A 562 2.20 -22.78 -31.14
C ALA A 562 1.80 -23.93 -30.22
N VAL A 563 0.64 -24.52 -30.51
CA VAL A 563 0.14 -25.73 -29.85
C VAL A 563 0.71 -26.93 -30.57
N LEU A 564 1.30 -27.87 -29.83
CA LEU A 564 1.89 -29.12 -30.31
C LEU A 564 1.13 -30.31 -29.73
N PHE A 565 0.70 -31.22 -30.60
CA PHE A 565 -0.05 -32.43 -30.23
C PHE A 565 0.84 -33.69 -30.23
N GLY A 566 0.31 -34.77 -29.67
CA GLY A 566 0.99 -36.06 -29.57
C GLY A 566 1.23 -36.77 -30.91
N ASP A 567 2.00 -37.85 -30.82
CA ASP A 567 2.35 -38.74 -31.93
C ASP A 567 1.63 -40.10 -31.85
N GLY A 568 0.75 -40.30 -30.87
CA GLY A 568 0.06 -41.57 -30.62
C GLY A 568 0.92 -42.60 -29.89
N GLU A 569 2.13 -42.24 -29.44
CA GLU A 569 2.91 -42.98 -28.44
C GLU A 569 3.02 -42.16 -27.15
N ARG A 570 3.22 -40.84 -27.30
CA ARG A 570 3.28 -39.82 -26.25
C ARG A 570 2.21 -38.78 -26.50
N GLY A 571 1.03 -38.99 -25.90
CA GLY A 571 -0.18 -38.22 -26.14
C GLY A 571 -0.93 -38.63 -27.42
N ALA A 572 -2.23 -38.37 -27.44
CA ALA A 572 -3.10 -38.69 -28.56
C ALA A 572 -2.76 -37.91 -29.83
N ARG A 573 -2.93 -38.58 -30.98
CA ARG A 573 -3.02 -37.90 -32.28
C ARG A 573 -4.35 -37.18 -32.41
N LEU A 574 -4.35 -36.09 -33.16
CA LEU A 574 -5.58 -35.40 -33.51
C LEU A 574 -6.49 -36.30 -34.37
N PRO A 575 -7.79 -36.40 -34.09
CA PRO A 575 -8.74 -36.97 -35.04
C PRO A 575 -8.82 -36.13 -36.32
N THR A 576 -9.00 -36.80 -37.47
CA THR A 576 -9.24 -36.12 -38.74
C THR A 576 -10.55 -35.36 -38.71
N GLY A 577 -10.52 -34.07 -39.06
CA GLY A 577 -11.72 -33.23 -39.13
C GLY A 577 -11.46 -31.92 -39.86
N GLN A 578 -12.51 -31.15 -40.14
CA GLN A 578 -12.39 -29.82 -40.73
C GLN A 578 -12.57 -28.75 -39.65
N GLU A 579 -11.59 -27.86 -39.52
CA GLU A 579 -11.56 -26.78 -38.52
C GLU A 579 -11.92 -27.26 -37.11
N ASN A 580 -11.61 -28.53 -36.83
CA ASN A 580 -12.03 -29.20 -35.62
C ASN A 580 -11.15 -28.87 -34.43
N VAL A 581 -10.01 -28.22 -34.64
CA VAL A 581 -9.13 -27.70 -33.59
C VAL A 581 -9.45 -26.21 -33.42
N THR A 582 -9.99 -25.88 -32.25
CA THR A 582 -10.40 -24.51 -31.88
C THR A 582 -9.69 -24.09 -30.60
N ALA A 583 -9.48 -22.80 -30.42
CA ALA A 583 -8.87 -22.24 -29.22
C ALA A 583 -9.64 -21.02 -28.72
N VAL A 584 -9.80 -20.94 -27.40
CA VAL A 584 -10.21 -19.74 -26.68
C VAL A 584 -9.04 -19.34 -25.81
N TYR A 585 -8.58 -18.10 -25.93
CA TYR A 585 -7.44 -17.60 -25.17
C TYR A 585 -7.45 -16.08 -25.12
N ARG A 586 -6.58 -15.50 -24.29
CA ARG A 586 -6.41 -14.05 -24.21
C ARG A 586 -5.09 -13.62 -24.82
N PHE A 587 -5.03 -12.41 -25.38
CA PHE A 587 -3.79 -11.82 -25.87
C PHE A 587 -3.51 -10.46 -25.23
N GLY A 588 -2.23 -10.19 -24.97
CA GLY A 588 -1.74 -9.04 -24.19
C GLY A 588 -1.19 -9.44 -22.83
N ILE A 589 0.05 -9.02 -22.53
CA ILE A 589 0.80 -9.30 -21.29
C ILE A 589 1.76 -8.13 -21.02
N GLY A 590 2.57 -8.26 -19.98
CA GLY A 590 3.75 -7.42 -19.80
C GLY A 590 3.43 -6.12 -19.07
N GLN A 591 4.51 -5.39 -18.80
CA GLN A 591 4.50 -4.15 -18.01
C GLN A 591 3.72 -3.03 -18.71
N ILE A 592 3.47 -3.14 -20.02
CA ILE A 592 2.56 -2.24 -20.73
C ILE A 592 1.14 -2.24 -20.13
N GLY A 593 0.74 -3.31 -19.43
CA GLY A 593 -0.53 -3.41 -18.73
C GLY A 593 -0.55 -2.70 -17.37
N GLU A 594 0.58 -2.25 -16.82
CA GLU A 594 0.65 -1.59 -15.51
C GLU A 594 0.18 -0.13 -15.60
N VAL A 595 -1.14 0.02 -15.65
CA VAL A 595 -1.81 1.30 -15.72
C VAL A 595 -2.04 1.87 -14.31
N GLY A 596 -1.98 3.19 -14.19
CA GLY A 596 -2.14 3.89 -12.91
C GLY A 596 -3.53 3.73 -12.28
N ALA A 597 -3.64 4.10 -11.01
CA ALA A 597 -4.93 4.21 -10.33
C ALA A 597 -5.88 5.16 -11.07
N ASP A 598 -7.17 4.84 -11.03
CA ASP A 598 -8.30 5.55 -11.63
C ASP A 598 -8.26 5.71 -13.16
N THR A 599 -7.34 5.03 -13.85
CA THR A 599 -7.23 5.10 -15.32
C THR A 599 -8.20 4.16 -16.04
N LEU A 600 -8.57 3.01 -15.45
CA LEU A 600 -9.51 2.03 -15.99
C LEU A 600 -10.95 2.48 -15.78
N SER A 601 -11.40 3.39 -16.64
CA SER A 601 -12.70 4.07 -16.48
C SER A 601 -13.67 3.90 -17.66
N LEU A 602 -13.23 3.31 -18.78
CA LEU A 602 -14.03 3.15 -19.98
C LEU A 602 -14.55 1.71 -20.13
N LEU A 603 -15.86 1.51 -19.97
CA LEU A 603 -16.50 0.22 -20.28
C LEU A 603 -16.61 0.05 -21.80
N LYS A 604 -15.89 -0.92 -22.37
CA LYS A 604 -16.02 -1.29 -23.81
C LYS A 604 -17.41 -1.83 -24.11
N THR A 605 -17.89 -2.72 -23.24
CA THR A 605 -19.28 -3.18 -23.23
C THR A 605 -19.85 -2.88 -21.86
N ARG A 606 -20.89 -2.04 -21.79
CA ARG A 606 -21.51 -1.64 -20.52
C ARG A 606 -22.65 -2.61 -20.16
N PRO A 607 -22.54 -3.38 -19.07
CA PRO A 607 -23.67 -4.16 -18.55
C PRO A 607 -24.82 -3.22 -18.15
N LEU A 608 -26.06 -3.67 -18.37
CA LEU A 608 -27.25 -2.88 -18.05
C LEU A 608 -27.32 -2.57 -16.55
N GLY A 609 -27.57 -1.31 -16.18
CA GLY A 609 -27.62 -0.88 -14.77
C GLY A 609 -26.28 -0.43 -14.18
N VAL A 610 -25.17 -0.58 -14.91
CA VAL A 610 -23.85 -0.05 -14.51
C VAL A 610 -23.70 1.40 -14.98
N ARG A 611 -23.35 2.29 -14.05
CA ARG A 611 -23.06 3.70 -14.32
C ARG A 611 -21.60 3.93 -14.70
N GLY A 612 -20.67 3.28 -14.01
CA GLY A 612 -19.24 3.47 -14.21
C GLY A 612 -18.39 2.39 -13.58
N VAL A 613 -17.09 2.46 -13.84
CA VAL A 613 -16.05 1.59 -13.30
C VAL A 613 -14.79 2.43 -13.05
N THR A 614 -14.00 2.05 -12.05
CA THR A 614 -12.66 2.61 -11.80
C THR A 614 -11.76 1.54 -11.18
N ASN A 615 -10.45 1.76 -11.16
CA ASN A 615 -9.47 0.98 -10.40
C ASN A 615 -8.77 1.89 -9.36
N PRO A 616 -9.28 2.02 -8.12
CA PRO A 616 -8.64 2.91 -7.15
C PRO A 616 -7.21 2.48 -6.78
N VAL A 617 -6.88 1.20 -6.99
CA VAL A 617 -5.51 0.68 -6.89
C VAL A 617 -4.95 0.53 -8.31
N ALA A 618 -3.68 0.90 -8.51
CA ALA A 618 -2.98 0.73 -9.78
C ALA A 618 -2.94 -0.76 -10.19
N ALA A 619 -2.75 -1.03 -11.48
CA ALA A 619 -2.47 -2.38 -11.94
C ALA A 619 -0.99 -2.70 -11.75
N SER A 620 -0.71 -3.90 -11.25
CA SER A 620 0.65 -4.34 -10.88
C SER A 620 0.85 -5.84 -11.10
N GLY A 621 2.08 -6.30 -10.86
CA GLY A 621 2.46 -7.70 -10.90
C GLY A 621 2.59 -8.26 -12.32
N ALA A 622 2.75 -7.38 -13.32
CA ALA A 622 3.06 -7.80 -14.66
C ALA A 622 4.54 -8.17 -14.78
N GLU A 623 4.88 -8.95 -15.81
CA GLU A 623 6.27 -9.23 -16.17
C GLU A 623 6.34 -9.33 -17.69
N ASP A 624 7.37 -8.73 -18.30
CA ASP A 624 7.63 -8.92 -19.72
C ASP A 624 8.21 -10.32 -20.00
N PRO A 625 8.10 -10.85 -21.23
CA PRO A 625 8.75 -12.11 -21.59
C PRO A 625 10.24 -12.09 -21.27
N GLU A 626 10.73 -13.23 -20.78
CA GLU A 626 12.08 -13.31 -20.27
C GLU A 626 13.16 -13.00 -21.32
N THR A 627 14.13 -12.17 -20.92
CA THR A 627 15.30 -11.84 -21.73
C THR A 627 16.33 -12.96 -21.69
N LEU A 628 17.28 -12.95 -22.63
CA LEU A 628 18.35 -13.95 -22.64
C LEU A 628 19.20 -13.89 -21.39
N ASP A 629 19.55 -12.69 -20.95
CA ASP A 629 20.46 -12.52 -19.83
C ASP A 629 19.81 -12.92 -18.51
N ALA A 630 18.50 -12.67 -18.35
CA ALA A 630 17.72 -13.22 -17.24
C ALA A 630 17.68 -14.76 -17.28
N ALA A 631 17.39 -15.36 -18.43
CA ALA A 631 17.30 -16.81 -18.58
C ALA A 631 18.63 -17.54 -18.23
N ARG A 632 19.79 -16.89 -18.43
CA ARG A 632 21.10 -17.45 -18.02
C ARG A 632 21.25 -17.59 -16.50
N ILE A 633 20.57 -16.74 -15.75
CA ILE A 633 20.59 -16.71 -14.29
C ILE A 633 19.50 -17.63 -13.74
N HIS A 634 18.30 -17.56 -14.29
CA HIS A 634 17.14 -18.28 -13.77
C HIS A 634 17.09 -19.76 -14.17
N ALA A 635 17.45 -20.12 -15.40
CA ALA A 635 17.34 -21.51 -15.86
C ALA A 635 18.15 -22.49 -14.97
N PRO A 636 19.40 -22.19 -14.54
CA PRO A 636 20.12 -23.05 -13.60
C PRO A 636 19.50 -23.15 -12.21
N GLN A 637 18.75 -22.13 -11.74
CA GLN A 637 18.19 -22.10 -10.39
C GLN A 637 17.11 -23.16 -10.17
N THR A 638 16.33 -23.51 -11.20
CA THR A 638 15.26 -24.51 -11.09
C THR A 638 15.79 -25.92 -10.79
N VAL A 639 16.99 -26.24 -11.27
CA VAL A 639 17.66 -27.53 -11.00
C VAL A 639 18.30 -27.56 -9.60
N LEU A 640 18.60 -26.40 -9.01
CA LEU A 640 19.16 -26.31 -7.66
C LEU A 640 18.09 -26.57 -6.58
N THR A 641 16.84 -26.18 -6.83
CA THR A 641 15.76 -26.31 -5.85
C THR A 641 14.96 -27.62 -5.99
N LEU A 642 14.92 -28.25 -7.18
CA LEU A 642 14.16 -29.49 -7.44
C LEU A 642 12.71 -29.44 -6.91
N ASP A 643 12.06 -28.28 -7.08
CA ASP A 643 10.70 -27.99 -6.62
C ASP A 643 10.48 -28.13 -5.10
N ARG A 644 11.53 -27.99 -4.29
CA ARG A 644 11.47 -27.96 -2.82
C ARG A 644 12.23 -26.78 -2.26
N ILE A 645 11.74 -26.26 -1.13
CA ILE A 645 12.36 -25.14 -0.43
C ILE A 645 12.83 -25.58 0.94
N VAL A 646 14.15 -25.65 1.13
CA VAL A 646 14.78 -26.13 2.37
C VAL A 646 15.73 -25.09 2.95
N SER A 647 16.65 -24.56 2.14
CA SER A 647 17.65 -23.58 2.55
C SER A 647 17.12 -22.15 2.44
N VAL A 648 17.78 -21.19 3.11
CA VAL A 648 17.47 -19.74 2.96
C VAL A 648 17.64 -19.30 1.51
N GLN A 649 18.64 -19.86 0.80
CA GLN A 649 18.86 -19.55 -0.61
C GLN A 649 17.70 -20.07 -1.47
N ASP A 650 17.16 -21.26 -1.16
CA ASP A 650 16.04 -21.84 -1.92
C ASP A 650 14.80 -20.92 -1.88
N PHE A 651 14.53 -20.26 -0.74
CA PHE A 651 13.45 -19.26 -0.65
C PHE A 651 13.68 -18.07 -1.59
N THR A 652 14.94 -17.65 -1.74
CA THR A 652 15.30 -16.55 -2.63
C THR A 652 15.18 -16.99 -4.09
N ASP A 653 15.72 -18.16 -4.44
CA ASP A 653 15.72 -18.70 -5.80
C ASP A 653 14.30 -19.04 -6.27
N PHE A 654 13.47 -19.64 -5.41
CA PHE A 654 12.06 -19.91 -5.71
C PHE A 654 11.29 -18.62 -5.97
N ALA A 655 11.46 -17.60 -5.13
CA ALA A 655 10.78 -16.33 -5.30
C ALA A 655 11.26 -15.58 -6.56
N ASN A 656 12.55 -15.59 -6.89
CA ASN A 656 13.06 -15.02 -8.14
C ASN A 656 12.58 -15.79 -9.39
N ALA A 657 12.37 -17.11 -9.27
CA ALA A 657 11.82 -17.92 -10.35
C ALA A 657 10.29 -17.71 -10.53
N PHE A 658 9.61 -17.15 -9.53
CA PHE A 658 8.18 -16.88 -9.59
C PHE A 658 7.87 -15.72 -10.54
N ALA A 659 6.90 -15.90 -11.43
CA ALA A 659 6.56 -14.87 -12.40
C ALA A 659 5.90 -13.62 -11.74
N GLY A 660 6.27 -12.43 -12.21
CA GLY A 660 5.90 -11.15 -11.62
C GLY A 660 6.84 -10.64 -10.52
N VAL A 661 7.74 -11.48 -9.99
CA VAL A 661 8.77 -11.05 -9.03
C VAL A 661 10.02 -10.61 -9.79
N GLY A 662 10.46 -9.37 -9.57
CA GLY A 662 11.70 -8.84 -10.16
C GLY A 662 12.91 -9.08 -9.28
N LYS A 663 12.73 -9.04 -7.96
CA LYS A 663 13.81 -9.28 -6.99
C LYS A 663 13.26 -9.85 -5.70
N ALA A 664 13.98 -10.82 -5.16
CA ALA A 664 13.71 -11.41 -3.85
C ALA A 664 14.98 -11.53 -3.00
N GLN A 665 14.81 -11.44 -1.68
CA GLN A 665 15.86 -11.77 -0.71
C GLN A 665 15.23 -12.40 0.54
N ALA A 666 15.60 -13.65 0.80
CA ALA A 666 15.30 -14.31 2.06
C ALA A 666 16.41 -14.07 3.09
N LYS A 667 16.02 -13.86 4.34
CA LYS A 667 16.95 -13.77 5.47
C LYS A 667 16.38 -14.47 6.69
N ALA A 668 17.20 -15.33 7.30
CA ALA A 668 16.86 -15.93 8.57
C ALA A 668 16.99 -14.92 9.71
N ILE A 669 15.93 -14.72 10.47
CA ILE A 669 15.87 -13.80 11.60
C ILE A 669 15.51 -14.60 12.85
N ARG A 670 16.21 -14.35 13.95
CA ARG A 670 15.86 -14.92 15.27
C ARG A 670 14.91 -13.99 16.00
N ALA A 671 13.74 -14.49 16.35
CA ALA A 671 12.74 -13.83 17.19
C ALA A 671 12.64 -14.58 18.54
N GLY A 672 13.50 -14.20 19.50
CA GLY A 672 13.69 -15.00 20.71
C GLY A 672 14.33 -16.36 20.39
N GLU A 673 13.66 -17.45 20.74
CA GLU A 673 14.11 -18.82 20.45
C GLU A 673 13.65 -19.33 19.07
N GLN A 674 12.71 -18.63 18.42
CA GLN A 674 12.21 -19.03 17.10
C GLN A 674 13.10 -18.50 15.97
N LEU A 675 13.42 -19.37 15.03
CA LEU A 675 13.99 -18.99 13.74
C LEU A 675 12.84 -18.79 12.74
N LEU A 676 12.79 -17.62 12.11
CA LEU A 676 11.85 -17.34 11.02
C LEU A 676 12.61 -16.93 9.77
N ILE A 677 12.06 -17.24 8.61
CA ILE A 677 12.54 -16.76 7.32
C ILE A 677 11.74 -15.52 6.94
N HIS A 678 12.42 -14.38 6.80
CA HIS A 678 11.83 -13.18 6.24
C HIS A 678 12.16 -13.11 4.75
N LEU A 679 11.15 -13.19 3.89
CA LEU A 679 11.29 -13.07 2.46
C LEU A 679 10.82 -11.69 2.02
N THR A 680 11.75 -10.89 1.51
CA THR A 680 11.46 -9.55 0.95
C THR A 680 11.35 -9.67 -0.57
N ILE A 681 10.32 -9.07 -1.16
CA ILE A 681 10.11 -9.06 -2.63
C ILE A 681 9.87 -7.65 -3.18
N ALA A 682 10.21 -7.45 -4.45
CA ALA A 682 9.75 -6.38 -5.33
C ALA A 682 9.15 -7.01 -6.60
N ASP A 683 8.19 -6.35 -7.23
CA ASP A 683 7.68 -6.82 -8.53
C ASP A 683 8.71 -6.63 -9.65
N ALA A 684 8.39 -7.11 -10.84
CA ALA A 684 9.26 -7.03 -12.02
C ALA A 684 9.56 -5.58 -12.46
N SER A 685 8.70 -4.63 -12.11
CA SER A 685 8.87 -3.20 -12.39
C SER A 685 9.70 -2.47 -11.34
N GLY A 686 10.02 -3.16 -10.24
CA GLY A 686 10.76 -2.61 -9.11
C GLY A 686 9.89 -1.85 -8.11
N ASP A 687 8.57 -2.01 -8.19
CA ASP A 687 7.60 -1.36 -7.31
C ASP A 687 7.25 -2.23 -6.08
N PRO A 688 6.80 -1.61 -4.97
CA PRO A 688 6.38 -2.34 -3.78
C PRO A 688 5.10 -3.14 -3.99
N VAL A 689 5.17 -4.46 -3.76
CA VAL A 689 4.01 -5.36 -3.79
C VAL A 689 3.19 -5.24 -2.49
N GLN A 690 1.87 -5.05 -2.59
CA GLN A 690 0.97 -4.97 -1.44
C GLN A 690 0.44 -6.35 -1.03
N PRO A 691 0.10 -6.58 0.26
CA PRO A 691 -0.42 -7.88 0.71
C PRO A 691 -1.72 -8.35 0.05
N GLY A 692 -2.51 -7.42 -0.50
CA GLY A 692 -3.75 -7.72 -1.23
C GLY A 692 -3.57 -7.99 -2.72
N ASP A 693 -2.35 -7.83 -3.25
CA ASP A 693 -2.06 -8.02 -4.68
C ASP A 693 -2.08 -9.50 -5.04
N ALA A 694 -2.51 -9.82 -6.27
CA ALA A 694 -2.55 -11.21 -6.75
C ALA A 694 -1.17 -11.87 -6.72
N LEU A 695 -0.11 -11.13 -7.08
CA LEU A 695 1.28 -11.58 -7.02
C LEU A 695 1.66 -12.04 -5.60
N PHE A 696 1.35 -11.22 -4.59
CA PHE A 696 1.67 -11.52 -3.19
C PHE A 696 0.94 -12.78 -2.70
N LEU A 697 -0.37 -12.84 -2.94
CA LEU A 697 -1.23 -13.95 -2.51
C LEU A 697 -0.83 -15.26 -3.19
N ASN A 698 -0.61 -15.25 -4.50
CA ASN A 698 -0.22 -16.43 -5.26
C ASN A 698 1.17 -16.92 -4.88
N LEU A 699 2.14 -16.03 -4.66
CA LEU A 699 3.48 -16.40 -4.21
C LEU A 699 3.43 -17.02 -2.81
N ARG A 700 2.67 -16.41 -1.87
CA ARG A 700 2.47 -16.97 -0.53
C ARG A 700 1.92 -18.39 -0.61
N ASP A 701 0.84 -18.59 -1.36
CA ASP A 701 0.16 -19.88 -1.47
C ASP A 701 1.06 -20.92 -2.17
N ALA A 702 1.85 -20.52 -3.18
CA ALA A 702 2.82 -21.40 -3.83
C ALA A 702 3.97 -21.78 -2.90
N LEU A 703 4.51 -20.83 -2.12
CA LEU A 703 5.53 -21.09 -1.09
C LEU A 703 5.02 -22.08 -0.05
N ASP A 704 3.81 -21.86 0.48
CA ASP A 704 3.17 -22.70 1.48
C ASP A 704 2.95 -24.15 0.99
N ALA A 705 2.76 -24.34 -0.32
CA ALA A 705 2.56 -25.66 -0.91
C ALA A 705 3.84 -26.51 -1.00
N VAL A 706 5.03 -25.90 -1.04
CA VAL A 706 6.31 -26.61 -1.31
C VAL A 706 7.35 -26.50 -0.18
N ARG A 707 7.14 -25.61 0.80
CA ARG A 707 8.03 -25.45 1.96
C ARG A 707 7.72 -26.44 3.09
N ASP A 708 8.65 -26.55 4.04
CA ASP A 708 8.36 -27.21 5.33
C ASP A 708 7.30 -26.41 6.12
N PRO A 709 6.15 -27.01 6.49
CA PRO A 709 5.07 -26.31 7.18
C PRO A 709 5.44 -25.88 8.61
N THR A 710 6.48 -26.48 9.22
CA THR A 710 6.95 -26.10 10.56
C THR A 710 7.80 -24.83 10.57
N MET A 711 8.34 -24.43 9.41
CA MET A 711 9.10 -23.19 9.28
C MET A 711 8.16 -22.00 9.33
N THR A 712 8.50 -20.95 10.09
CA THR A 712 7.75 -19.70 10.03
C THR A 712 8.32 -18.81 8.94
N VAL A 713 7.49 -18.44 7.96
CA VAL A 713 7.89 -17.55 6.86
C VAL A 713 7.07 -16.27 6.95
N LYS A 714 7.74 -15.12 6.85
CA LYS A 714 7.11 -13.81 6.73
C LYS A 714 7.46 -13.23 5.36
N LEU A 715 6.48 -13.21 4.46
CA LEU A 715 6.56 -12.52 3.18
C LEU A 715 6.24 -11.03 3.42
N ALA A 716 7.06 -10.14 2.84
CA ALA A 716 6.84 -8.71 2.90
C ALA A 716 7.37 -8.01 1.63
N SER A 717 6.80 -6.84 1.35
CA SER A 717 7.40 -5.88 0.43
C SER A 717 8.71 -5.32 0.98
N PHE A 718 9.42 -4.54 0.18
CA PHE A 718 10.65 -3.85 0.57
C PHE A 718 10.39 -2.42 1.05
N THR A 719 11.42 -1.80 1.64
CA THR A 719 11.42 -0.35 1.93
C THR A 719 12.14 0.39 0.80
N PRO A 720 11.44 1.20 -0.02
CA PRO A 720 12.08 1.96 -1.08
C PRO A 720 12.88 3.13 -0.50
N LEU A 721 14.13 3.25 -0.94
CA LEU A 721 15.00 4.38 -0.65
C LEU A 721 15.49 4.97 -1.97
N THR A 722 15.56 6.29 -2.05
CA THR A 722 16.15 6.98 -3.21
C THR A 722 17.23 7.94 -2.77
N PHE A 723 18.25 8.08 -3.61
CA PHE A 723 19.34 9.04 -3.41
C PHE A 723 19.49 9.99 -4.60
N ARG A 724 20.19 11.10 -4.35
CA ARG A 724 20.62 12.05 -5.36
C ARG A 724 22.12 12.30 -5.25
N LEU A 725 22.70 12.79 -6.33
CA LEU A 725 24.09 13.18 -6.42
C LEU A 725 24.24 14.52 -7.14
N LYS A 726 25.28 15.25 -6.74
CA LYS A 726 25.79 16.41 -7.46
C LYS A 726 27.27 16.20 -7.74
N ALA A 727 27.70 16.39 -8.98
CA ALA A 727 29.09 16.22 -9.35
C ALA A 727 29.57 17.29 -10.34
N THR A 728 30.83 17.68 -10.18
CA THR A 728 31.57 18.51 -11.12
C THR A 728 32.49 17.61 -11.93
N VAL A 729 32.34 17.62 -13.26
CA VAL A 729 32.98 16.68 -14.18
C VAL A 729 33.88 17.45 -15.12
N GLN A 730 35.16 17.10 -15.11
CA GLN A 730 36.12 17.59 -16.08
C GLN A 730 36.10 16.67 -17.30
N TYR A 731 35.86 17.22 -18.49
CA TYR A 731 35.77 16.46 -19.72
C TYR A 731 36.75 16.94 -20.79
N ASP A 732 37.10 16.05 -21.72
CA ASP A 732 37.97 16.33 -22.86
C ASP A 732 37.25 17.17 -23.93
N SER A 733 37.75 18.39 -24.21
CA SER A 733 37.18 19.34 -25.18
C SER A 733 37.00 18.77 -26.59
N ARG A 734 37.66 17.65 -26.92
CA ARG A 734 37.48 16.97 -28.22
C ARG A 734 36.11 16.30 -28.34
N PHE A 735 35.42 16.04 -27.23
CA PHE A 735 34.05 15.55 -27.19
C PHE A 735 33.07 16.72 -27.03
N LEU A 736 31.83 16.56 -27.53
CA LEU A 736 30.76 17.53 -27.29
C LEU A 736 30.26 17.39 -25.84
N GLU A 737 30.12 18.51 -25.13
CA GLU A 737 29.62 18.53 -23.74
C GLU A 737 28.28 17.79 -23.61
N THR A 738 27.36 18.01 -24.56
CA THR A 738 26.04 17.39 -24.58
C THR A 738 26.11 15.88 -24.66
N ASP A 739 27.04 15.34 -25.45
CA ASP A 739 27.18 13.90 -25.66
C ASP A 739 27.79 13.23 -24.42
N VAL A 740 28.80 13.86 -23.82
CA VAL A 740 29.39 13.39 -22.55
C VAL A 740 28.35 13.42 -21.44
N ARG A 741 27.57 14.50 -21.33
CA ARG A 741 26.49 14.62 -20.34
C ARG A 741 25.45 13.50 -20.50
N VAL A 742 24.94 13.29 -21.71
CA VAL A 742 23.94 12.24 -21.98
C VAL A 742 24.52 10.85 -21.69
N ALA A 743 25.76 10.58 -22.12
CA ALA A 743 26.43 9.31 -21.86
C ALA A 743 26.65 9.07 -20.36
N LEU A 744 27.00 10.12 -19.60
CA LEU A 744 27.22 10.05 -18.16
C LEU A 744 25.92 9.83 -17.39
N GLU A 745 24.87 10.59 -17.72
CA GLU A 745 23.53 10.36 -17.14
C GLU A 745 23.03 8.95 -17.44
N SER A 746 23.22 8.47 -18.68
CA SER A 746 22.84 7.10 -19.07
C SER A 746 23.63 6.04 -18.29
N ALA A 747 24.94 6.21 -18.13
CA ALA A 747 25.80 5.27 -17.40
C ALA A 747 25.41 5.20 -15.91
N LEU A 748 25.23 6.36 -15.25
CA LEU A 748 24.82 6.43 -13.86
C LEU A 748 23.42 5.83 -13.66
N ARG A 749 22.45 6.19 -14.51
CA ARG A 749 21.10 5.62 -14.43
C ARG A 749 21.09 4.11 -14.63
N THR A 750 21.91 3.59 -15.55
CA THR A 750 22.02 2.14 -15.80
C THR A 750 22.66 1.42 -14.61
N ALA A 751 23.76 1.95 -14.07
CA ALA A 751 24.49 1.32 -12.96
C ALA A 751 23.68 1.28 -11.65
N PHE A 752 22.84 2.29 -11.42
CA PHE A 752 22.00 2.39 -10.22
C PHE A 752 20.52 2.08 -10.49
N ALA A 753 20.23 1.39 -11.60
CA ALA A 753 18.89 0.91 -11.94
C ALA A 753 18.49 -0.30 -11.07
N PHE A 754 17.19 -0.58 -11.02
CA PHE A 754 16.61 -1.70 -10.28
C PHE A 754 17.29 -3.04 -10.59
N GLU A 755 17.57 -3.31 -11.86
CA GLU A 755 18.15 -4.55 -12.36
C GLU A 755 19.57 -4.78 -11.82
N GLN A 756 20.33 -3.70 -11.58
CA GLN A 756 21.74 -3.76 -11.15
C GLN A 756 21.93 -3.66 -9.63
N ARG A 757 20.87 -3.30 -8.88
CA ARG A 757 20.96 -2.96 -7.45
C ARG A 757 20.28 -3.99 -6.57
N ASP A 758 20.98 -4.57 -5.61
CA ASP A 758 20.44 -5.59 -4.72
C ASP A 758 19.85 -5.04 -3.41
N PHE A 759 18.95 -5.81 -2.81
CA PHE A 759 18.42 -5.51 -1.48
C PHE A 759 19.53 -5.42 -0.44
N GLY A 760 19.54 -4.32 0.30
CA GLY A 760 20.55 -4.02 1.31
C GLY A 760 21.93 -3.65 0.74
N GLN A 761 22.03 -3.38 -0.57
CA GLN A 761 23.27 -2.88 -1.18
C GLN A 761 23.44 -1.38 -0.89
N PRO A 762 24.56 -0.95 -0.27
CA PRO A 762 24.83 0.47 -0.06
C PRO A 762 25.25 1.17 -1.36
N VAL A 763 25.23 2.50 -1.38
CA VAL A 763 25.84 3.31 -2.44
C VAL A 763 27.06 4.01 -1.88
N THR A 764 28.19 3.97 -2.59
CA THR A 764 29.42 4.67 -2.18
C THR A 764 29.82 5.74 -3.18
N ALA A 765 30.51 6.78 -2.70
CA ALA A 765 31.10 7.79 -3.57
C ALA A 765 32.07 7.17 -4.60
N ALA A 766 32.85 6.16 -4.19
CA ALA A 766 33.81 5.48 -5.08
C ALA A 766 33.13 4.75 -6.24
N GLU A 767 32.01 4.06 -5.98
CA GLU A 767 31.21 3.39 -7.00
C GLU A 767 30.67 4.39 -8.04
N ILE A 768 30.16 5.55 -7.59
CA ILE A 768 29.68 6.62 -8.48
C ILE A 768 30.82 7.15 -9.37
N MET A 769 31.98 7.42 -8.77
CA MET A 769 33.15 7.93 -9.49
C MET A 769 33.68 6.91 -10.50
N GLU A 770 33.71 5.62 -10.16
CA GLU A 770 34.12 4.55 -11.07
C GLU A 770 33.20 4.45 -12.29
N VAL A 771 31.88 4.49 -12.08
CA VAL A 771 30.91 4.51 -13.19
C VAL A 771 31.13 5.74 -14.06
N ALA A 772 31.32 6.91 -13.46
CA ALA A 772 31.55 8.14 -14.20
C ALA A 772 32.86 8.11 -15.02
N HIS A 773 33.95 7.58 -14.46
CA HIS A 773 35.24 7.43 -15.16
C HIS A 773 35.22 6.37 -16.27
N SER A 774 34.23 5.48 -16.29
CA SER A 774 34.06 4.52 -17.39
C SER A 774 33.56 5.17 -18.69
N VAL A 775 33.03 6.39 -18.62
CA VAL A 775 32.46 7.12 -19.75
C VAL A 775 33.56 7.78 -20.57
N ALA A 776 33.58 7.50 -21.87
CA ALA A 776 34.54 8.11 -22.79
C ALA A 776 34.41 9.64 -22.79
N GLY A 777 35.54 10.33 -22.65
CA GLY A 777 35.59 11.80 -22.59
C GLY A 777 35.61 12.37 -21.17
N VAL A 778 35.35 11.57 -20.13
CA VAL A 778 35.51 12.00 -18.73
C VAL A 778 36.98 11.88 -18.31
N ILE A 779 37.55 12.97 -17.79
CA ILE A 779 38.95 13.04 -17.32
C ILE A 779 39.02 12.98 -15.79
N ALA A 780 38.18 13.76 -15.12
CA ALA A 780 38.11 13.80 -13.66
C ALA A 780 36.68 14.05 -13.19
N VAL A 781 36.37 13.63 -11.97
CA VAL A 781 35.05 13.78 -11.34
C VAL A 781 35.30 14.22 -9.91
N ASP A 782 34.63 15.28 -9.49
CA ASP A 782 34.52 15.70 -8.09
C ASP A 782 33.06 15.52 -7.66
N LEU A 783 32.82 14.74 -6.60
CA LEU A 783 31.48 14.45 -6.11
C LEU A 783 31.12 15.45 -5.01
N ASP A 784 30.36 16.48 -5.39
CA ASP A 784 29.97 17.59 -4.53
C ASP A 784 28.93 17.18 -3.48
N GLU A 785 27.98 16.31 -3.85
CA GLU A 785 26.91 15.82 -2.97
C GLU A 785 26.57 14.36 -3.25
N LEU A 786 26.30 13.61 -2.17
CA LEU A 786 25.66 12.31 -2.18
C LEU A 786 24.71 12.25 -0.97
N ALA A 787 23.40 12.18 -1.20
CA ALA A 787 22.41 12.28 -0.12
C ALA A 787 21.13 11.51 -0.41
N TYR A 788 20.42 11.10 0.66
CA TYR A 788 19.07 10.55 0.54
C TYR A 788 18.06 11.61 0.09
N VAL A 789 17.17 11.22 -0.82
CA VAL A 789 15.90 11.92 -1.09
C VAL A 789 14.82 11.32 -0.18
N VAL A 790 14.72 10.00 -0.15
CA VAL A 790 13.89 9.24 0.80
C VAL A 790 14.81 8.43 1.71
N ALA A 791 14.81 8.76 3.01
CA ALA A 791 15.71 8.19 4.00
C ALA A 791 15.12 6.96 4.71
N PRO A 792 15.96 6.06 5.28
CA PRO A 792 15.49 4.94 6.08
C PRO A 792 14.65 5.39 7.28
N GLN A 793 13.45 4.81 7.46
CA GLN A 793 12.55 5.15 8.57
C GLN A 793 13.08 4.68 9.94
N ALA A 794 13.88 3.61 9.96
CA ALA A 794 14.54 3.11 11.16
C ALA A 794 15.99 3.63 11.24
N ALA A 795 16.16 4.91 11.60
CA ALA A 795 17.49 5.41 11.94
C ALA A 795 18.00 4.70 13.21
N PRO A 796 19.27 4.27 13.28
CA PRO A 796 19.86 3.84 14.53
C PRO A 796 19.79 4.99 15.54
N SER A 797 19.62 4.68 16.83
CA SER A 797 19.69 5.66 17.92
C SER A 797 20.82 6.68 17.70
N GLN A 798 20.56 7.96 18.00
CA GLN A 798 21.45 9.13 17.82
C GLN A 798 22.92 8.91 18.27
N LYS A 799 23.22 7.89 19.09
CA LYS A 799 24.57 7.52 19.53
C LYS A 799 25.53 7.09 18.40
N LEU A 800 25.06 6.52 17.29
CA LEU A 800 25.95 6.13 16.18
C LEU A 800 26.22 7.28 15.20
N GLN A 801 25.25 8.17 14.98
CA GLN A 801 25.45 9.36 14.15
C GLN A 801 26.48 10.33 14.76
N GLY A 802 26.53 10.44 16.10
CA GLY A 802 27.52 11.25 16.80
C GLY A 802 28.97 10.77 16.62
N LEU A 803 29.19 9.47 16.39
CA LEU A 803 30.53 8.89 16.22
C LEU A 803 31.08 9.10 14.80
N PHE A 804 30.24 9.04 13.77
CA PHE A 804 30.65 9.33 12.40
C PHE A 804 30.85 10.84 12.15
N LYS A 805 30.04 11.69 12.79
CA LYS A 805 30.15 13.16 12.66
C LYS A 805 31.35 13.75 13.39
N ALA A 806 31.88 13.06 14.41
CA ALA A 806 33.06 13.50 15.17
C ALA A 806 34.40 13.14 14.52
N LEU A 807 34.41 12.35 13.44
CA LEU A 807 35.62 11.88 12.76
C LEU A 807 35.87 12.51 11.39
N GLN A 808 35.01 13.42 10.92
CA GLN A 808 35.22 14.14 9.66
C GLN A 808 35.81 15.53 9.91
N PRO A 809 37.01 15.86 9.38
CA PRO A 809 37.52 17.23 9.43
C PRO A 809 36.61 18.15 8.60
N HIS A 810 36.46 19.39 9.05
CA HIS A 810 35.68 20.46 8.42
C HIS A 810 36.15 20.75 6.98
N ASN A 811 35.68 19.97 6.02
CA ASN A 811 35.59 20.31 4.61
C ASN A 811 34.31 19.65 4.06
N THR A 812 33.61 20.39 3.21
CA THR A 812 32.38 20.02 2.51
C THR A 812 32.61 18.84 1.56
N MET A 813 32.80 17.63 2.07
CA MET A 813 32.75 16.40 1.29
C MET A 813 31.36 15.77 1.40
N ALA A 814 30.86 15.27 0.27
CA ALA A 814 29.69 14.41 0.20
C ALA A 814 29.77 13.25 1.21
N ASP A 815 28.63 12.75 1.69
CA ASP A 815 28.62 11.53 2.50
C ASP A 815 29.32 10.41 1.70
N ALA A 816 30.36 9.80 2.27
CA ALA A 816 31.15 8.79 1.54
C ALA A 816 30.35 7.49 1.25
N LEU A 817 29.25 7.28 1.97
CA LEU A 817 28.46 6.05 2.00
C LEU A 817 27.00 6.34 2.38
N LEU A 818 26.07 5.86 1.57
CA LEU A 818 24.66 5.75 1.90
C LEU A 818 24.30 4.27 2.20
N PRO A 819 24.06 3.90 3.46
CA PRO A 819 23.81 2.51 3.83
C PRO A 819 22.37 2.06 3.53
N ALA A 820 22.22 0.96 2.78
CA ALA A 820 20.98 0.19 2.76
C ALA A 820 21.16 -1.09 3.57
N HIS A 821 20.07 -1.64 4.10
CA HIS A 821 20.11 -2.80 4.96
C HIS A 821 19.23 -3.94 4.49
N THR A 822 19.70 -5.17 4.68
CA THR A 822 18.88 -6.38 4.55
C THR A 822 17.86 -6.49 5.69
N ALA A 823 16.83 -7.32 5.51
CA ALA A 823 15.77 -7.50 6.50
C ALA A 823 16.34 -7.78 7.91
N ARG A 824 15.79 -7.13 8.94
CA ARG A 824 16.39 -7.16 10.29
C ARG A 824 15.37 -6.93 11.38
N MET A 825 15.69 -7.40 12.58
CA MET A 825 14.90 -7.13 13.77
C MET A 825 15.44 -5.89 14.48
N ILE A 826 14.56 -4.91 14.74
CA ILE A 826 14.83 -3.70 15.52
C ILE A 826 13.66 -3.53 16.49
N ASP A 827 13.92 -3.33 17.78
CA ASP A 827 12.90 -3.11 18.80
C ASP A 827 11.76 -4.15 18.80
N LYS A 828 12.12 -5.43 18.60
CA LYS A 828 11.21 -6.60 18.46
C LYS A 828 10.28 -6.56 17.25
N GLN A 829 10.43 -5.59 16.36
CA GLN A 829 9.75 -5.53 15.08
C GLN A 829 10.70 -5.94 13.95
N ILE A 830 10.16 -6.66 12.97
CA ILE A 830 10.92 -7.03 11.78
C ILE A 830 10.70 -5.98 10.70
N TRP A 831 11.79 -5.37 10.27
CA TRP A 831 11.85 -4.46 9.15
C TRP A 831 12.27 -5.23 7.89
N PRO A 832 11.58 -5.02 6.75
CA PRO A 832 11.96 -5.65 5.50
C PRO A 832 13.30 -5.12 4.97
N ALA A 833 13.83 -5.75 3.93
CA ALA A 833 15.03 -5.23 3.28
C ALA A 833 14.75 -3.88 2.60
N GLU A 834 15.78 -3.05 2.53
CA GLU A 834 15.76 -1.75 1.88
C GLU A 834 16.35 -1.87 0.47
N LEU A 835 15.80 -1.14 -0.48
CA LEU A 835 16.35 -1.03 -1.83
C LEU A 835 16.69 0.43 -2.12
N LEU A 836 17.97 0.70 -2.37
CA LEU A 836 18.48 2.05 -2.61
C LEU A 836 18.77 2.26 -4.09
N LEU A 837 17.96 3.12 -4.72
CA LEU A 837 17.99 3.45 -6.14
C LEU A 837 18.27 4.94 -6.37
N LEU A 838 18.76 5.29 -7.56
CA LEU A 838 18.95 6.69 -7.95
C LEU A 838 17.59 7.34 -8.25
N ASP A 839 17.32 8.51 -7.67
CA ASP A 839 16.09 9.25 -7.91
C ASP A 839 15.97 9.66 -9.40
N ALA A 840 14.75 9.65 -9.94
CA ALA A 840 14.50 10.00 -11.35
C ALA A 840 15.05 11.39 -11.71
N THR A 841 15.01 12.33 -10.77
CA THR A 841 15.52 13.70 -10.90
C THR A 841 16.82 13.95 -10.10
N GLY A 842 17.43 12.88 -9.58
CA GLY A 842 18.53 12.95 -8.62
C GLY A 842 19.93 13.15 -9.19
N ILE A 843 20.10 13.55 -10.45
CA ILE A 843 21.42 13.79 -11.05
C ILE A 843 21.58 15.29 -11.35
N GLU A 844 22.55 15.93 -10.72
CA GLU A 844 22.98 17.30 -11.05
C GLU A 844 24.46 17.30 -11.46
N LEU A 845 24.74 17.66 -12.72
CA LEU A 845 26.10 17.61 -13.29
C LEU A 845 26.56 18.98 -13.78
N SER A 846 27.73 19.41 -13.32
CA SER A 846 28.45 20.59 -13.83
C SER A 846 29.63 20.14 -14.67
N LEU A 847 29.59 20.33 -16.00
CA LEU A 847 30.69 19.94 -16.89
C LEU A 847 31.63 21.14 -17.11
N VAL A 848 32.93 20.90 -16.96
CA VAL A 848 33.98 21.91 -17.10
C VAL A 848 35.03 21.41 -18.10
N ASP A 849 35.36 22.25 -19.08
CA ASP A 849 36.35 21.94 -20.11
C ASP A 849 37.80 22.03 -19.58
N VAL A 850 38.68 21.18 -20.12
CA VAL A 850 40.12 21.33 -20.00
C VAL A 850 40.60 22.28 -21.09
N LYS A 851 41.03 23.48 -20.69
CA LYS A 851 41.79 24.37 -21.57
C LYS A 851 43.19 23.86 -21.85
#